data_AF-A0AAU3KT04-F1
#
_entry.id   AF-A0AAU3KT04-F1
#
_cell.length_a   1.000
_cell.length_b   1.000
_cell.length_c   1.000
_cell.angle_alpha   90.00
_cell.angle_beta   90.00
_cell.angle_gamma   90.00
#
_symmetry.space_group_name_H-M   'P 1'
#
loop_
_entity.id
_entity.type
_entity.pdbx_description
1 polymer ?
#
loop_
_entity_poly.entity_id
_entity_poly.type
_entity_poly.pdbx_seq_one_letter_code
_entity_poly.pdbx_strand_id
1 'polypeptide(L)'
;MSGSGTTDAQAEGGAALFSTEFAKHVHASVRMDVAAETVAAYLTDPGRFGEWLTLHGGFRGEAPAGALPGMAFAERVSFMGIPADVDWTVIAVSDRVLELHGVGPMGMTLGFRLGVRADAEGATARFDAGISGEPVAGPLGASLARSLGEEVQRSLDGLPDALAAAGADTPHRAGKPVLHKASGTLLPPNTPVLVGAGQIVRREPDAALEDPSTLAVAALRRAAVDAGAEADLLAAADAVFAVACTSWQYRDLGALVAAEIGAMHAETVQSSPFGGDGGQLLVNVAAQAVADGDYEIVLLTGAEAGATLAAARRASTEVLWPEQDSQVSPTRTIGVDKAANNDAETAVGLGVPIYMYGLLESAVRHRLRRAPKEHLRAVGELWSGFSAVAAENPNAWLPKEFGADELITPATDNRMISAPYTKLLCANLQVDMASGLILCSAAAAEAAGIPQEKWVFVHAGASGHDEWFVSERAALAESPAVRTLGDAVLGHAGITVDQIGPVDLYACFPAAVQIAAHELGLSADDPDRPLTVTGGLTFGGGPGNNYGSHAVATMVQRLRENPETYGLTTSLGWYATKHAIGVYSAFPPARPYAHLAPIVQNPPSRPARTGYQGPAVIEAYTLPYDRAGDPEAAIVSLIASDGARVLVRTTQQAVLGKLIEGDALGLPVTVDGDDITFTGTDSVDLPAPPPAPVLVERRGPVTIITLNRPQVRNAVNLAMATALERALDAFDADPTAQVAIVTGAGGYFSAGMDLKAAARGEVPMTEGRGPLGIAGRPPRKPLIAAVEGPALAGGCEIALAADLIVAARDSQFGIPEPKRGLVAAGGGVYRLRERLPRNIAMQLALTGDPLPATRLAEFGLVNVLTEPGAALAAALELAARIGENAPLSLLASKQIIDETTDWSSAEAFTRQHDIASLALFSEDAAEGVRAFAEKRAPVWHGR
;
A
#
# COMPACT_ATOMS: atom_id res chain seq x y z
N MET A 1 17.60 -22.04 -52.55
CA MET A 1 16.38 -22.02 -53.38
C MET A 1 15.53 -23.23 -53.02
N SER A 2 14.20 -23.06 -53.04
CA SER A 2 13.12 -23.95 -52.59
C SER A 2 12.95 -24.09 -51.06
N GLY A 3 11.98 -23.37 -50.51
CA GLY A 3 11.61 -23.40 -49.09
C GLY A 3 10.63 -22.30 -48.62
N SER A 4 10.29 -21.30 -49.43
CA SER A 4 9.41 -20.18 -49.03
C SER A 4 8.01 -20.20 -49.66
N GLY A 5 7.58 -21.32 -50.25
CA GLY A 5 6.34 -21.39 -51.03
C GLY A 5 5.14 -22.04 -50.34
N THR A 6 5.31 -22.59 -49.12
CA THR A 6 4.28 -23.40 -48.45
C THR A 6 3.47 -22.66 -47.38
N THR A 7 3.99 -21.57 -46.80
CA THR A 7 3.31 -20.80 -45.74
C THR A 7 2.26 -19.84 -46.29
N ASP A 8 2.52 -19.16 -47.40
CA ASP A 8 1.55 -18.22 -48.01
C ASP A 8 0.28 -18.92 -48.53
N ALA A 9 0.42 -20.13 -49.09
CA ALA A 9 -0.72 -20.92 -49.56
C ALA A 9 -1.58 -21.50 -48.41
N GLN A 10 -0.98 -21.76 -47.23
CA GLN A 10 -1.72 -22.17 -46.03
C GLN A 10 -2.43 -20.99 -45.36
N ALA A 11 -1.85 -19.79 -45.40
CA ALA A 11 -2.47 -18.56 -44.90
C ALA A 11 -3.71 -18.16 -45.73
N GLU A 12 -3.63 -18.21 -47.07
CA GLU A 12 -4.77 -17.95 -47.94
C GLU A 12 -5.85 -19.05 -47.88
N GLY A 13 -5.43 -20.33 -47.81
CA GLY A 13 -6.34 -21.46 -47.67
C GLY A 13 -7.12 -21.48 -46.34
N GLY A 14 -6.49 -21.03 -45.25
CA GLY A 14 -7.15 -20.90 -43.93
C GLY A 14 -8.14 -19.73 -43.85
N ALA A 15 -7.83 -18.59 -44.48
CA ALA A 15 -8.76 -17.46 -44.55
C ALA A 15 -10.04 -17.78 -45.36
N ALA A 16 -9.91 -18.61 -46.40
CA ALA A 16 -11.06 -19.10 -47.16
C ALA A 16 -11.97 -20.05 -46.35
N LEU A 17 -11.42 -20.79 -45.38
CA LEU A 17 -12.19 -21.66 -44.46
C LEU A 17 -12.85 -20.85 -43.34
N PHE A 18 -12.15 -19.86 -42.77
CA PHE A 18 -12.71 -18.97 -41.74
C PHE A 18 -13.93 -18.17 -42.25
N SER A 19 -13.88 -17.68 -43.49
CA SER A 19 -14.97 -16.88 -44.08
C SER A 19 -16.26 -17.65 -44.37
N THR A 20 -16.24 -18.99 -44.36
CA THR A 20 -17.45 -19.83 -44.56
C THR A 20 -18.10 -20.26 -43.25
N GLU A 21 -17.45 -20.04 -42.09
CA GLU A 21 -17.97 -20.43 -40.76
C GLU A 21 -18.94 -19.39 -40.17
N PHE A 22 -18.85 -18.13 -40.60
CA PHE A 22 -19.66 -17.03 -40.07
C PHE A 22 -20.66 -16.48 -41.08
N ALA A 23 -21.87 -16.13 -40.62
CA ALA A 23 -22.97 -15.64 -41.45
C ALA A 23 -22.68 -14.28 -42.10
N LYS A 24 -21.86 -13.46 -41.43
CA LYS A 24 -21.29 -12.21 -41.94
C LYS A 24 -19.80 -12.20 -41.64
N HIS A 25 -19.00 -11.70 -42.58
CA HIS A 25 -17.56 -11.55 -42.44
C HIS A 25 -17.09 -10.21 -43.02
N VAL A 26 -16.01 -9.70 -42.46
CA VAL A 26 -15.30 -8.49 -42.92
C VAL A 26 -13.80 -8.76 -42.89
N HIS A 27 -13.05 -8.03 -43.71
CA HIS A 27 -11.59 -8.13 -43.73
C HIS A 27 -10.97 -6.73 -43.85
N ALA A 28 -9.81 -6.54 -43.24
CA ALA A 28 -8.96 -5.37 -43.42
C ALA A 28 -7.49 -5.79 -43.48
N SER A 29 -6.66 -4.93 -44.07
CA SER A 29 -5.21 -5.12 -44.10
C SER A 29 -4.48 -3.79 -44.15
N VAL A 30 -3.34 -3.70 -43.48
CA VAL A 30 -2.47 -2.52 -43.47
C VAL A 30 -1.01 -2.95 -43.71
N ARG A 31 -0.28 -2.16 -44.50
CA ARG A 31 1.17 -2.33 -44.70
C ARG A 31 1.91 -1.31 -43.85
N MET A 32 2.96 -1.75 -43.18
CA MET A 32 3.80 -0.91 -42.32
C MET A 32 5.28 -1.20 -42.50
N ASP A 33 6.10 -0.17 -42.28
CA ASP A 33 7.56 -0.23 -42.30
C ASP A 33 8.09 -0.65 -40.90
N VAL A 34 7.62 -1.81 -40.44
CA VAL A 34 7.96 -2.43 -39.15
C VAL A 34 8.26 -3.91 -39.40
N ALA A 35 9.24 -4.47 -38.69
CA ALA A 35 9.60 -5.88 -38.79
C ALA A 35 8.40 -6.80 -38.48
N ALA A 36 8.20 -7.84 -39.29
CA ALA A 36 7.05 -8.74 -39.18
C ALA A 36 6.95 -9.42 -37.80
N GLU A 37 8.09 -9.67 -37.16
CA GLU A 37 8.17 -10.26 -35.82
C GLU A 37 7.60 -9.33 -34.75
N THR A 38 7.88 -8.03 -34.85
CA THR A 38 7.36 -6.99 -33.94
C THR A 38 5.85 -6.83 -34.10
N VAL A 39 5.38 -6.79 -35.34
CA VAL A 39 3.94 -6.70 -35.66
C VAL A 39 3.19 -7.95 -35.21
N ALA A 40 3.79 -9.13 -35.39
CA ALA A 40 3.20 -10.38 -34.94
C ALA A 40 3.09 -10.45 -33.41
N ALA A 41 4.13 -10.05 -32.67
CA ALA A 41 4.09 -10.04 -31.20
C ALA A 41 2.94 -9.18 -30.62
N TYR A 42 2.52 -8.13 -31.32
CA TYR A 42 1.35 -7.32 -30.96
C TYR A 42 0.02 -7.97 -31.34
N LEU A 43 -0.07 -8.50 -32.56
CA LEU A 43 -1.32 -9.02 -33.12
C LEU A 43 -1.68 -10.41 -32.60
N THR A 44 -0.69 -11.22 -32.24
CA THR A 44 -0.91 -12.61 -31.81
C THR A 44 -0.96 -12.78 -30.31
N ASP A 45 -0.82 -11.70 -29.54
CA ASP A 45 -0.94 -11.70 -28.09
C ASP A 45 -2.27 -11.06 -27.65
N PRO A 46 -3.24 -11.87 -27.20
CA PRO A 46 -4.49 -11.38 -26.64
C PRO A 46 -4.28 -10.34 -25.54
N GLY A 47 -3.27 -10.47 -24.67
CA GLY A 47 -3.04 -9.56 -23.54
C GLY A 47 -2.81 -8.11 -23.97
N ARG A 48 -2.35 -7.91 -25.21
CA ARG A 48 -2.04 -6.60 -25.81
C ARG A 48 -3.19 -6.00 -26.60
N PHE A 49 -4.35 -6.64 -26.63
CA PHE A 49 -5.51 -6.12 -27.37
C PHE A 49 -5.88 -4.71 -26.91
N GLY A 50 -5.72 -4.38 -25.63
CA GLY A 50 -5.97 -3.02 -25.12
C GLY A 50 -5.07 -1.94 -25.69
N GLU A 51 -3.95 -2.30 -26.33
CA GLU A 51 -3.00 -1.33 -26.89
C GLU A 51 -3.37 -0.91 -28.32
N TRP A 52 -4.09 -1.74 -29.08
CA TRP A 52 -4.30 -1.51 -30.51
C TRP A 52 -5.68 -1.89 -31.05
N LEU A 53 -6.37 -2.84 -30.41
CA LEU A 53 -7.69 -3.30 -30.84
C LEU A 53 -8.74 -2.30 -30.35
N THR A 54 -9.33 -1.52 -31.27
CA THR A 54 -10.35 -0.50 -30.92
C THR A 54 -11.63 -1.11 -30.37
N LEU A 55 -11.87 -2.38 -30.67
CA LEU A 55 -12.97 -3.16 -30.11
C LEU A 55 -12.72 -3.53 -28.64
N HIS A 56 -11.49 -3.48 -28.13
CA HIS A 56 -11.17 -3.91 -26.77
C HIS A 56 -11.75 -2.94 -25.72
N GLY A 57 -12.50 -3.50 -24.78
CA GLY A 57 -13.13 -2.78 -23.66
C GLY A 57 -12.69 -3.27 -22.28
N GLY A 58 -11.63 -4.09 -22.19
CA GLY A 58 -11.07 -4.65 -20.96
C GLY A 58 -11.28 -6.16 -20.80
N PHE A 59 -10.37 -6.85 -20.11
CA PHE A 59 -10.53 -8.27 -19.78
C PHE A 59 -11.50 -8.50 -18.61
N ARG A 60 -12.12 -9.68 -18.58
CA ARG A 60 -12.92 -10.17 -17.47
C ARG A 60 -12.13 -11.19 -16.68
N GLY A 61 -11.61 -10.72 -15.55
CA GLY A 61 -10.59 -11.43 -14.80
C GLY A 61 -9.19 -10.93 -15.18
N GLU A 62 -8.19 -11.77 -14.94
CA GLU A 62 -6.80 -11.47 -15.33
C GLU A 62 -6.68 -11.37 -16.85
N ALA A 63 -5.87 -10.42 -17.32
CA ALA A 63 -5.53 -10.34 -18.73
C ALA A 63 -4.88 -11.68 -19.15
N PRO A 64 -5.21 -12.23 -20.32
CA PRO A 64 -4.57 -13.43 -20.81
C PRO A 64 -3.06 -13.20 -20.93
N ALA A 65 -2.27 -14.00 -20.22
CA ALA A 65 -0.84 -14.10 -20.41
C ALA A 65 -0.58 -14.88 -21.72
N GLY A 66 -0.73 -14.15 -22.83
CA GLY A 66 -0.81 -14.51 -24.26
C GLY A 66 -1.65 -15.71 -24.69
N ALA A 67 -1.20 -16.51 -25.67
CA ALA A 67 -2.08 -17.39 -26.44
C ALA A 67 -1.58 -18.84 -26.59
N LEU A 68 -2.47 -19.80 -26.30
CA LEU A 68 -2.27 -21.24 -26.54
C LEU A 68 -3.55 -21.85 -27.12
N PRO A 69 -3.48 -22.81 -28.07
CA PRO A 69 -4.68 -23.47 -28.58
C PRO A 69 -5.50 -24.10 -27.44
N GLY A 70 -6.81 -23.84 -27.42
CA GLY A 70 -7.75 -24.25 -26.37
C GLY A 70 -7.78 -23.34 -25.13
N MET A 71 -6.92 -22.30 -25.06
CA MET A 71 -6.99 -21.30 -23.99
C MET A 71 -8.30 -20.52 -24.11
N ALA A 72 -9.00 -20.38 -22.98
CA ALA A 72 -10.19 -19.56 -22.87
C ALA A 72 -9.90 -18.32 -22.02
N PHE A 73 -10.40 -17.18 -22.46
CA PHE A 73 -10.36 -15.93 -21.71
C PHE A 73 -11.61 -15.13 -22.02
N ALA A 74 -12.04 -14.29 -21.10
CA ALA A 74 -13.21 -13.45 -21.30
C ALA A 74 -12.77 -11.99 -21.50
N GLU A 75 -13.32 -11.36 -22.52
CA GLU A 75 -13.00 -9.99 -22.89
C GLU A 75 -14.31 -9.22 -23.08
N ARG A 76 -14.34 -7.98 -22.62
CA ARG A 76 -15.39 -7.04 -22.99
C ARG A 76 -15.02 -6.42 -24.34
N VAL A 77 -15.87 -6.61 -25.35
CA VAL A 77 -15.66 -6.12 -26.72
C VAL A 77 -16.76 -5.13 -27.10
N SER A 78 -16.41 -3.98 -27.68
CA SER A 78 -17.37 -2.90 -28.05
C SER A 78 -17.77 -2.94 -29.52
N PHE A 79 -19.05 -3.19 -29.81
CA PHE A 79 -19.62 -3.12 -31.15
C PHE A 79 -20.62 -1.95 -31.24
N MET A 80 -20.46 -1.06 -32.22
CA MET A 80 -21.28 0.16 -32.32
C MET A 80 -21.24 1.05 -31.05
N GLY A 81 -20.15 1.00 -30.28
CA GLY A 81 -20.07 1.66 -28.97
C GLY A 81 -20.95 0.99 -27.91
N ILE A 82 -21.22 -0.30 -28.03
CA ILE A 82 -21.94 -1.12 -27.06
C ILE A 82 -21.02 -2.28 -26.66
N PRO A 83 -20.56 -2.35 -25.40
CA PRO A 83 -19.73 -3.45 -24.97
C PRO A 83 -20.54 -4.75 -24.97
N ALA A 84 -19.85 -5.87 -24.94
CA ALA A 84 -20.42 -7.19 -24.85
C ALA A 84 -19.33 -8.09 -24.27
N ASP A 85 -19.65 -8.87 -23.26
CA ASP A 85 -18.70 -9.87 -22.80
C ASP A 85 -18.67 -11.02 -23.78
N VAL A 86 -17.47 -11.36 -24.22
CA VAL A 86 -17.21 -12.44 -25.17
C VAL A 86 -16.28 -13.42 -24.48
N ASP A 87 -16.75 -14.65 -24.33
CA ASP A 87 -15.94 -15.77 -23.89
C ASP A 87 -15.16 -16.28 -25.11
N TRP A 88 -13.89 -15.91 -25.21
CA TRP A 88 -13.00 -16.32 -26.29
C TRP A 88 -12.39 -17.69 -26.01
N THR A 89 -12.19 -18.44 -27.09
CA THR A 89 -11.35 -19.63 -27.14
C THR A 89 -10.34 -19.45 -28.27
N VAL A 90 -9.05 -19.59 -27.96
CA VAL A 90 -7.98 -19.61 -28.95
C VAL A 90 -8.08 -20.91 -29.74
N ILE A 91 -8.38 -20.82 -31.03
CA ILE A 91 -8.53 -21.99 -31.92
C ILE A 91 -7.18 -22.40 -32.49
N ALA A 92 -6.40 -21.43 -32.95
CA ALA A 92 -5.08 -21.65 -33.49
C ALA A 92 -4.17 -20.46 -33.18
N VAL A 93 -2.91 -20.74 -32.89
CA VAL A 93 -1.89 -19.70 -32.72
C VAL A 93 -0.56 -20.20 -33.26
N SER A 94 0.13 -19.35 -34.01
CA SER A 94 1.50 -19.50 -34.47
C SER A 94 2.27 -18.19 -34.25
N ASP A 95 3.55 -18.21 -34.60
CA ASP A 95 4.43 -17.03 -34.67
C ASP A 95 3.89 -15.83 -35.47
N ARG A 96 2.90 -16.02 -36.35
CA ARG A 96 2.37 -14.97 -37.24
C ARG A 96 0.86 -15.02 -37.44
N VAL A 97 0.16 -15.92 -36.75
CA VAL A 97 -1.30 -16.10 -36.90
C VAL A 97 -1.92 -16.32 -35.53
N LEU A 98 -3.03 -15.64 -35.25
CA LEU A 98 -3.90 -15.92 -34.11
C LEU A 98 -5.34 -16.07 -34.61
N GLU A 99 -6.02 -17.13 -34.20
CA GLU A 99 -7.43 -17.36 -34.48
C GLU A 99 -8.19 -17.60 -33.18
N LEU A 100 -9.28 -16.84 -32.98
CA LEU A 100 -10.13 -16.84 -31.81
C LEU A 100 -11.57 -17.07 -32.22
N HIS A 101 -12.30 -17.91 -31.49
CA HIS A 101 -13.75 -18.02 -31.57
C HIS A 101 -14.37 -17.60 -30.25
N GLY A 102 -15.33 -16.70 -30.30
CA GLY A 102 -15.96 -16.08 -29.14
C GLY A 102 -17.44 -16.39 -29.05
N VAL A 103 -17.94 -16.59 -27.83
CA VAL A 103 -19.38 -16.67 -27.55
C VAL A 103 -19.77 -15.45 -26.72
N GLY A 104 -20.64 -14.61 -27.28
CA GLY A 104 -21.18 -13.42 -26.62
C GLY A 104 -22.60 -13.63 -26.09
N PRO A 105 -23.20 -12.60 -25.47
CA PRO A 105 -24.56 -12.66 -24.95
C PRO A 105 -25.58 -13.00 -26.05
N MET A 106 -26.72 -13.57 -25.63
CA MET A 106 -27.83 -13.95 -26.51
C MET A 106 -27.49 -15.00 -27.58
N GLY A 107 -26.38 -15.73 -27.45
CA GLY A 107 -25.96 -16.76 -28.42
C GLY A 107 -25.31 -16.20 -29.67
N MET A 108 -24.83 -14.95 -29.62
CA MET A 108 -23.99 -14.36 -30.66
C MET A 108 -22.63 -15.09 -30.67
N THR A 109 -22.13 -15.43 -31.85
CA THR A 109 -20.78 -15.97 -31.99
C THR A 109 -19.91 -15.07 -32.85
N LEU A 110 -18.65 -14.93 -32.45
CA LEU A 110 -17.64 -14.10 -33.07
C LEU A 110 -16.45 -14.95 -33.48
N GLY A 111 -15.76 -14.54 -34.54
CA GLY A 111 -14.48 -15.10 -34.91
C GLY A 111 -13.53 -13.97 -35.23
N PHE A 112 -12.29 -14.05 -34.75
CA PHE A 112 -11.19 -13.19 -35.19
C PHE A 112 -10.06 -14.06 -35.74
N ARG A 113 -9.50 -13.67 -36.88
CA ARG A 113 -8.30 -14.25 -37.44
C ARG A 113 -7.33 -13.13 -37.82
N LEU A 114 -6.23 -13.07 -37.11
CA LEU A 114 -5.16 -12.08 -37.24
C LEU A 114 -3.96 -12.76 -37.89
N GLY A 115 -3.36 -12.13 -38.90
CA GLY A 115 -2.24 -12.70 -39.65
C GLY A 115 -1.23 -11.65 -40.07
N VAL A 116 0.06 -12.01 -40.03
CA VAL A 116 1.16 -11.14 -40.46
C VAL A 116 1.96 -11.79 -41.58
N ARG A 117 2.17 -11.05 -42.67
CA ARG A 117 3.02 -11.46 -43.81
C ARG A 117 4.23 -10.54 -43.90
N ALA A 118 5.42 -11.12 -43.97
CA ALA A 118 6.65 -10.35 -44.20
C ALA A 118 6.73 -9.87 -45.66
N ASP A 119 7.12 -8.62 -45.85
CA ASP A 119 7.38 -7.99 -47.15
C ASP A 119 8.84 -7.55 -47.24
N ALA A 120 9.32 -7.22 -48.45
CA ALA A 120 10.73 -6.91 -48.71
C ALA A 120 11.31 -5.75 -47.87
N GLU A 121 10.45 -4.87 -47.34
CA GLU A 121 10.80 -3.67 -46.59
C GLU A 121 9.84 -3.47 -45.39
N GLY A 122 9.29 -4.53 -44.78
CA GLY A 122 8.35 -4.38 -43.65
C GLY A 122 7.37 -5.55 -43.50
N ALA A 123 6.13 -5.25 -43.08
CA ALA A 123 5.11 -6.26 -42.86
C ALA A 123 3.71 -5.79 -43.31
N THR A 124 2.89 -6.75 -43.74
CA THR A 124 1.45 -6.56 -43.94
C THR A 124 0.69 -7.31 -42.86
N ALA A 125 -0.07 -6.59 -42.05
CA ALA A 125 -1.03 -7.14 -41.09
C ALA A 125 -2.39 -7.32 -41.75
N ARG A 126 -3.08 -8.42 -41.44
CA ARG A 126 -4.42 -8.75 -41.90
C ARG A 126 -5.30 -9.12 -40.72
N PHE A 127 -6.52 -8.61 -40.71
CA PHE A 127 -7.54 -8.93 -39.73
C PHE A 127 -8.82 -9.33 -40.45
N ASP A 128 -9.18 -10.61 -40.35
CA ASP A 128 -10.48 -11.14 -40.75
C ASP A 128 -11.36 -11.29 -39.51
N ALA A 129 -12.58 -10.76 -39.54
CA ALA A 129 -13.55 -10.88 -38.45
C ALA A 129 -14.89 -11.43 -38.95
N GLY A 130 -15.49 -12.34 -38.19
CA GLY A 130 -16.74 -13.01 -38.50
C GLY A 130 -17.75 -12.87 -37.36
N ILE A 131 -19.05 -12.83 -37.70
CA ILE A 131 -20.13 -12.75 -36.71
C ILE A 131 -21.38 -13.55 -37.16
N SER A 132 -22.00 -14.28 -36.23
CA SER A 132 -23.19 -15.12 -36.40
C SER A 132 -24.13 -15.08 -35.17
N GLY A 133 -25.35 -15.63 -35.29
CA GLY A 133 -26.33 -15.73 -34.20
C GLY A 133 -27.51 -14.73 -34.29
N GLU A 134 -28.43 -14.73 -33.32
CA GLU A 134 -29.43 -13.65 -33.17
C GLU A 134 -28.83 -12.56 -32.26
N PRO A 135 -28.75 -11.28 -32.67
CA PRO A 135 -29.63 -10.57 -33.61
C PRO A 135 -29.08 -10.39 -35.05
N VAL A 136 -27.97 -11.05 -35.40
CA VAL A 136 -27.30 -10.93 -36.73
C VAL A 136 -28.19 -11.44 -37.87
N ALA A 137 -29.05 -12.43 -37.60
CA ALA A 137 -30.06 -12.92 -38.54
C ALA A 137 -31.26 -11.96 -38.75
N GLY A 138 -31.39 -10.92 -37.92
CA GLY A 138 -32.46 -9.93 -37.96
C GLY A 138 -32.12 -8.64 -38.73
N PRO A 139 -32.98 -7.60 -38.68
CA PRO A 139 -32.82 -6.37 -39.47
C PRO A 139 -31.58 -5.52 -39.10
N LEU A 140 -30.94 -5.79 -37.96
CA LEU A 140 -29.74 -5.10 -37.46
C LEU A 140 -28.43 -5.71 -37.97
N GLY A 141 -28.45 -6.92 -38.55
CA GLY A 141 -27.23 -7.65 -38.92
C GLY A 141 -26.34 -6.94 -39.95
N ALA A 142 -26.93 -6.16 -40.86
CA ALA A 142 -26.18 -5.37 -41.84
C ALA A 142 -25.45 -4.17 -41.21
N SER A 143 -26.02 -3.58 -40.16
CA SER A 143 -25.40 -2.47 -39.43
C SER A 143 -24.29 -2.98 -38.50
N LEU A 144 -24.49 -4.11 -37.85
CA LEU A 144 -23.48 -4.78 -37.01
C LEU A 144 -22.26 -5.19 -37.84
N ALA A 145 -22.46 -5.83 -38.99
CA ALA A 145 -21.35 -6.20 -39.87
C ALA A 145 -20.58 -4.97 -40.40
N ARG A 146 -21.27 -3.86 -40.68
CA ARG A 146 -20.62 -2.61 -41.11
C ARG A 146 -19.79 -1.99 -39.99
N SER A 147 -20.34 -1.89 -38.78
CA SER A 147 -19.62 -1.37 -37.63
C SER A 147 -18.42 -2.23 -37.30
N LEU A 148 -18.56 -3.56 -37.31
CA LEU A 148 -17.43 -4.48 -37.14
C LEU A 148 -16.32 -4.22 -38.17
N GLY A 149 -16.69 -4.00 -39.45
CA GLY A 149 -15.73 -3.66 -40.50
C GLY A 149 -15.03 -2.31 -40.28
N GLU A 150 -15.75 -1.29 -39.83
CA GLU A 150 -15.18 0.03 -39.52
C GLU A 150 -14.21 -0.03 -38.34
N GLU A 151 -14.51 -0.81 -37.30
CA GLU A 151 -13.65 -0.99 -36.13
C GLU A 151 -12.40 -1.83 -36.44
N VAL A 152 -12.57 -2.91 -37.20
CA VAL A 152 -11.45 -3.75 -37.67
C VAL A 152 -10.47 -2.91 -38.51
N GLN A 153 -10.98 -2.07 -39.42
CA GLN A 153 -10.12 -1.17 -40.19
C GLN A 153 -9.43 -0.13 -39.29
N ARG A 154 -10.16 0.49 -38.36
CA ARG A 154 -9.60 1.50 -37.44
C ARG A 154 -8.53 0.93 -36.52
N SER A 155 -8.71 -0.30 -36.04
CA SER A 155 -7.71 -1.02 -35.26
C SER A 155 -6.41 -1.21 -36.03
N LEU A 156 -6.50 -1.60 -37.30
CA LEU A 156 -5.30 -1.75 -38.14
C LEU A 156 -4.68 -0.41 -38.54
N ASP A 157 -5.48 0.63 -38.78
CA ASP A 157 -4.98 1.96 -39.14
C ASP A 157 -4.23 2.63 -37.97
N GLY A 158 -4.64 2.37 -36.72
CA GLY A 158 -3.97 2.88 -35.51
C GLY A 158 -2.77 2.05 -35.03
N LEU A 159 -2.62 0.82 -35.53
CA LEU A 159 -1.56 -0.10 -35.12
C LEU A 159 -0.13 0.46 -35.31
N PRO A 160 0.21 1.19 -36.40
CA PRO A 160 1.54 1.80 -36.53
C PRO A 160 1.87 2.82 -35.42
N ASP A 161 0.89 3.63 -35.01
CA ASP A 161 1.07 4.63 -33.95
C ASP A 161 1.18 3.95 -32.57
N ALA A 162 0.40 2.88 -32.33
CA ALA A 162 0.51 2.07 -31.12
C ALA A 162 1.91 1.42 -31.00
N LEU A 163 2.40 0.85 -32.10
CA LEU A 163 3.77 0.29 -32.18
C LEU A 163 4.85 1.34 -31.97
N ALA A 164 4.64 2.59 -32.39
CA ALA A 164 5.59 3.69 -32.18
C ALA A 164 5.54 4.25 -30.74
N ALA A 165 4.35 4.31 -30.13
CA ALA A 165 4.13 4.86 -28.79
C ALA A 165 4.70 3.96 -27.68
N ALA A 166 4.68 2.64 -27.89
CA ALA A 166 5.23 1.69 -26.94
C ALA A 166 6.76 1.70 -26.83
N GLY A 167 7.45 2.42 -27.72
CA GLY A 167 8.91 2.35 -27.78
C GLY A 167 9.40 0.94 -28.14
N ALA A 168 10.71 0.71 -28.06
CA ALA A 168 11.27 -0.62 -28.28
C ALA A 168 11.02 -1.51 -27.04
N ASP A 169 9.76 -1.82 -26.72
CA ASP A 169 9.41 -2.61 -25.54
C ASP A 169 9.33 -4.11 -25.83
N THR A 170 9.78 -4.85 -24.82
CA THR A 170 9.96 -6.30 -24.84
C THR A 170 8.59 -6.98 -24.74
N PRO A 171 8.24 -7.92 -25.63
CA PRO A 171 6.90 -8.51 -25.66
C PRO A 171 6.55 -9.21 -24.34
N HIS A 172 5.32 -9.01 -23.83
CA HIS A 172 4.69 -9.85 -22.82
C HIS A 172 4.84 -11.31 -23.26
N ARG A 173 5.61 -12.09 -22.51
CA ARG A 173 5.80 -13.51 -22.81
C ARG A 173 4.73 -14.27 -22.06
N ALA A 174 3.72 -14.70 -22.80
CA ALA A 174 2.76 -15.74 -22.44
C ALA A 174 3.45 -17.01 -21.91
N GLY A 175 3.86 -17.01 -20.64
CA GLY A 175 4.46 -18.16 -19.99
C GLY A 175 3.45 -19.30 -19.94
N LYS A 176 3.88 -20.53 -20.18
CA LYS A 176 3.03 -21.70 -19.92
C LYS A 176 2.96 -21.94 -18.42
N PRO A 177 1.85 -22.49 -17.89
CA PRO A 177 1.80 -22.94 -16.50
C PRO A 177 2.94 -23.93 -16.20
N VAL A 178 3.54 -23.79 -15.03
CA VAL A 178 4.74 -24.56 -14.64
C VAL A 178 4.39 -25.62 -13.61
N LEU A 179 4.77 -26.88 -13.85
CA LEU A 179 4.57 -27.95 -12.87
C LEU A 179 5.68 -27.90 -11.81
N HIS A 180 5.33 -27.59 -10.57
CA HIS A 180 6.23 -27.74 -9.44
C HIS A 180 6.34 -29.22 -9.06
N LYS A 181 7.51 -29.82 -9.33
CA LYS A 181 7.75 -31.27 -9.27
C LYS A 181 7.58 -31.83 -7.86
N ALA A 182 8.05 -31.12 -6.84
CA ALA A 182 8.02 -31.60 -5.46
C ALA A 182 6.60 -31.64 -4.88
N SER A 183 5.76 -30.65 -5.19
CA SER A 183 4.38 -30.60 -4.70
C SER A 183 3.35 -31.22 -5.66
N GLY A 184 3.70 -31.39 -6.94
CA GLY A 184 2.76 -31.79 -7.99
C GLY A 184 1.78 -30.68 -8.40
N THR A 185 1.98 -29.45 -7.94
CA THR A 185 1.09 -28.31 -8.21
C THR A 185 1.40 -27.71 -9.57
N LEU A 186 0.37 -27.47 -10.39
CA LEU A 186 0.50 -26.67 -11.60
C LEU A 186 0.36 -25.18 -11.21
N LEU A 187 1.41 -24.40 -11.45
CA LEU A 187 1.52 -23.00 -11.07
C LEU A 187 1.10 -22.09 -12.23
N PRO A 188 0.37 -20.99 -11.96
CA PRO A 188 0.29 -19.87 -12.88
C PRO A 188 1.70 -19.40 -13.30
N PRO A 189 1.91 -19.01 -14.58
CA PRO A 189 3.23 -18.64 -15.10
C PRO A 189 3.87 -17.47 -14.33
N ASN A 190 3.04 -16.49 -13.95
CA ASN A 190 3.35 -15.29 -13.19
C ASN A 190 3.52 -15.51 -11.67
N THR A 191 3.56 -16.76 -11.18
CA THR A 191 3.76 -17.01 -9.74
C THR A 191 5.13 -16.48 -9.28
N PRO A 192 5.21 -15.54 -8.32
CA PRO A 192 6.49 -14.94 -7.91
C PRO A 192 7.34 -15.92 -7.09
N VAL A 193 8.58 -16.12 -7.51
CA VAL A 193 9.57 -16.99 -6.86
C VAL A 193 10.91 -16.29 -6.65
N LEU A 194 11.41 -16.33 -5.42
CA LEU A 194 12.79 -15.95 -5.11
C LEU A 194 13.71 -17.10 -5.50
N VAL A 195 14.60 -16.83 -6.44
CA VAL A 195 15.48 -17.84 -7.05
C VAL A 195 16.95 -17.65 -6.71
N GLY A 196 17.36 -16.43 -6.37
CA GLY A 196 18.75 -16.11 -6.01
C GLY A 196 18.82 -15.20 -4.80
N ALA A 197 19.74 -15.49 -3.88
CA ALA A 197 20.04 -14.64 -2.73
C ALA A 197 21.55 -14.49 -2.54
N GLY A 198 22.02 -13.25 -2.41
CA GLY A 198 23.42 -12.90 -2.24
C GLY A 198 23.61 -11.86 -1.14
N GLN A 199 24.65 -12.02 -0.33
CA GLN A 199 25.02 -11.07 0.72
C GLN A 199 26.52 -10.75 0.65
N ILE A 200 26.87 -9.51 0.94
CA ILE A 200 28.24 -8.99 1.06
C ILE A 200 28.42 -8.44 2.47
N VAL A 201 29.57 -8.74 3.07
CA VAL A 201 30.01 -8.19 4.35
C VAL A 201 31.49 -7.86 4.25
N ARG A 202 31.86 -6.60 4.44
CA ARG A 202 33.24 -6.10 4.37
C ARG A 202 33.64 -5.52 5.72
N ARG A 203 34.23 -6.34 6.59
CA ARG A 203 34.58 -5.92 7.97
C ARG A 203 35.80 -5.00 8.03
N GLU A 204 36.62 -5.00 6.99
CA GLU A 204 37.77 -4.12 6.83
C GLU A 204 37.35 -2.93 5.95
N PRO A 205 37.28 -1.71 6.49
CA PRO A 205 36.90 -0.53 5.71
C PRO A 205 37.99 -0.17 4.71
N ASP A 206 37.61 0.14 3.47
CA ASP A 206 38.52 0.55 2.41
C ASP A 206 38.00 1.80 1.70
N ALA A 207 38.59 2.96 2.02
CA ALA A 207 38.22 4.23 1.39
C ALA A 207 38.67 4.35 -0.08
N ALA A 208 39.56 3.47 -0.55
CA ALA A 208 40.05 3.47 -1.92
C ALA A 208 39.15 2.63 -2.86
N LEU A 209 38.29 1.76 -2.33
CA LEU A 209 37.56 0.77 -3.12
C LEU A 209 36.12 0.55 -2.60
N GLU A 210 35.18 0.97 -3.46
CA GLU A 210 33.76 0.56 -3.53
C GLU A 210 32.79 1.37 -2.67
N ASP A 211 32.04 2.23 -3.35
CA ASP A 211 30.85 2.89 -2.83
C ASP A 211 29.70 1.87 -2.65
N PRO A 212 28.60 2.23 -1.95
CA PRO A 212 27.46 1.34 -1.78
C PRO A 212 26.91 0.74 -3.10
N SER A 213 26.92 1.47 -4.22
CA SER A 213 26.45 0.93 -5.50
C SER A 213 27.27 -0.27 -5.98
N THR A 214 28.59 -0.24 -5.80
CA THR A 214 29.46 -1.37 -6.16
C THR A 214 29.23 -2.58 -5.26
N LEU A 215 28.97 -2.36 -3.95
CA LEU A 215 28.59 -3.44 -3.03
C LEU A 215 27.25 -4.08 -3.42
N ALA A 216 26.27 -3.27 -3.82
CA ALA A 216 24.97 -3.73 -4.31
C ALA A 216 25.10 -4.63 -5.55
N VAL A 217 25.94 -4.23 -6.52
CA VAL A 217 26.27 -5.04 -7.70
C VAL A 217 26.93 -6.36 -7.30
N ALA A 218 27.91 -6.33 -6.39
CA ALA A 218 28.58 -7.54 -5.92
C ALA A 218 27.60 -8.51 -5.25
N ALA A 219 26.61 -8.01 -4.50
CA ALA A 219 25.58 -8.82 -3.88
C ALA A 219 24.64 -9.46 -4.93
N LEU A 220 24.23 -8.72 -5.96
CA LEU A 220 23.44 -9.26 -7.08
C LEU A 220 24.21 -10.31 -7.89
N ARG A 221 25.50 -10.08 -8.16
CA ARG A 221 26.38 -11.09 -8.79
C ARG A 221 26.45 -12.38 -7.97
N ARG A 222 26.48 -12.30 -6.63
CA ARG A 222 26.37 -13.49 -5.76
C ARG A 222 24.99 -14.15 -5.84
N ALA A 223 23.92 -13.37 -5.89
CA ALA A 223 22.56 -13.89 -6.04
C ALA A 223 22.37 -14.65 -7.37
N ALA A 224 22.95 -14.15 -8.46
CA ALA A 224 22.95 -14.83 -9.76
C ALA A 224 23.70 -16.17 -9.72
N VAL A 225 24.86 -16.21 -9.06
CA VAL A 225 25.61 -17.46 -8.83
C VAL A 225 24.79 -18.44 -7.98
N ASP A 226 24.09 -17.97 -6.94
CA ASP A 226 23.24 -18.81 -6.09
C ASP A 226 22.03 -19.39 -6.85
N ALA A 227 21.43 -18.62 -7.76
CA ALA A 227 20.33 -19.07 -8.61
C ALA A 227 20.76 -20.22 -9.54
N GLY A 228 22.01 -20.20 -10.00
CA GLY A 228 22.56 -21.26 -10.86
C GLY A 228 21.89 -21.35 -12.23
N ALA A 229 21.40 -20.22 -12.75
CA ALA A 229 20.78 -20.14 -14.06
C ALA A 229 21.80 -20.31 -15.19
N GLU A 230 21.36 -20.86 -16.32
CA GLU A 230 22.17 -20.91 -17.56
C GLU A 230 22.15 -19.56 -18.29
N ALA A 231 21.07 -18.80 -18.12
CA ALA A 231 20.88 -17.46 -18.68
C ALA A 231 21.48 -16.37 -17.78
N ASP A 232 21.90 -15.26 -18.39
CA ASP A 232 22.32 -14.07 -17.66
C ASP A 232 21.10 -13.30 -17.13
N LEU A 233 20.63 -13.69 -15.95
CA LEU A 233 19.48 -13.09 -15.28
C LEU A 233 19.67 -11.61 -14.95
N LEU A 234 20.93 -11.17 -14.76
CA LEU A 234 21.18 -9.79 -14.36
C LEU A 234 20.97 -8.84 -15.52
N ALA A 235 21.54 -9.16 -16.68
CA ALA A 235 21.37 -8.35 -17.88
C ALA A 235 19.95 -8.43 -18.46
N ALA A 236 19.21 -9.51 -18.17
CA ALA A 236 17.84 -9.74 -18.65
C ALA A 236 16.74 -9.21 -17.70
N ALA A 237 17.10 -8.47 -16.66
CA ALA A 237 16.13 -7.95 -15.71
C ALA A 237 15.25 -6.86 -16.30
N ASP A 238 13.94 -6.95 -16.05
CA ASP A 238 12.96 -5.94 -16.47
C ASP A 238 12.98 -4.73 -15.52
N ALA A 239 13.35 -4.94 -14.25
CA ALA A 239 13.42 -3.88 -13.26
C ALA A 239 14.49 -4.10 -12.18
N VAL A 240 15.03 -3.00 -11.66
CA VAL A 240 15.94 -2.94 -10.51
C VAL A 240 15.29 -2.15 -9.38
N PHE A 241 14.95 -2.86 -8.31
CA PHE A 241 14.36 -2.33 -7.09
C PHE A 241 15.46 -2.11 -6.05
N ALA A 242 15.73 -0.86 -5.71
CA ALA A 242 16.82 -0.47 -4.83
C ALA A 242 16.31 0.12 -3.51
N VAL A 243 16.80 -0.40 -2.39
CA VAL A 243 16.60 0.23 -1.08
C VAL A 243 17.50 1.46 -0.99
N ALA A 244 16.92 2.62 -0.68
CA ALA A 244 17.65 3.88 -0.56
C ALA A 244 18.74 3.78 0.52
N CYS A 245 19.95 4.21 0.15
CA CYS A 245 21.15 4.10 1.00
C CYS A 245 21.25 5.27 2.00
N THR A 246 21.49 4.97 3.26
CA THR A 246 21.62 5.96 4.34
C THR A 246 23.03 6.53 4.47
N SER A 247 24.07 5.74 4.17
CA SER A 247 25.47 6.16 4.22
C SER A 247 25.86 7.08 3.05
N TRP A 248 25.19 6.96 1.90
CA TRP A 248 25.32 7.88 0.76
C TRP A 248 24.01 7.97 -0.02
N GLN A 249 23.43 9.17 -0.10
CA GLN A 249 22.12 9.36 -0.72
C GLN A 249 22.25 9.50 -2.24
N TYR A 250 21.99 8.42 -2.96
CA TYR A 250 21.84 8.44 -4.41
C TYR A 250 20.45 8.95 -4.78
N ARG A 251 20.37 9.64 -5.93
CA ARG A 251 19.07 10.01 -6.50
C ARG A 251 18.36 8.77 -7.04
N ASP A 252 19.10 7.90 -7.71
CA ASP A 252 18.66 6.61 -8.21
C ASP A 252 19.79 5.58 -8.12
N LEU A 253 19.81 4.79 -7.04
CA LEU A 253 20.76 3.70 -6.86
C LEU A 253 20.54 2.60 -7.92
N GLY A 254 19.29 2.36 -8.33
CA GLY A 254 18.93 1.35 -9.32
C GLY A 254 19.60 1.62 -10.66
N ALA A 255 19.63 2.87 -11.11
CA ALA A 255 20.27 3.24 -12.39
C ALA A 255 21.78 2.97 -12.41
N LEU A 256 22.49 3.24 -11.31
CA LEU A 256 23.92 2.95 -11.20
C LEU A 256 24.18 1.44 -11.25
N VAL A 257 23.35 0.68 -10.53
CA VAL A 257 23.43 -0.79 -10.51
C VAL A 257 23.12 -1.37 -11.88
N ALA A 258 22.04 -0.93 -12.52
CA ALA A 258 21.60 -1.36 -13.85
C ALA A 258 22.70 -1.14 -14.89
N ALA A 259 23.38 0.01 -14.85
CA ALA A 259 24.48 0.31 -15.75
C ALA A 259 25.67 -0.65 -15.62
N GLU A 260 26.03 -1.01 -14.39
CA GLU A 260 27.18 -1.88 -14.12
C GLU A 260 26.89 -3.37 -14.40
N ILE A 261 25.62 -3.81 -14.34
CA ILE A 261 25.23 -5.19 -14.66
C ILE A 261 24.72 -5.37 -16.10
N GLY A 262 24.68 -4.30 -16.89
CA GLY A 262 24.26 -4.34 -18.30
C GLY A 262 22.74 -4.33 -18.52
N ALA A 263 21.93 -4.03 -17.50
CA ALA A 263 20.47 -3.98 -17.55
C ALA A 263 19.95 -2.57 -17.87
N MET A 264 20.52 -1.91 -18.88
CA MET A 264 20.23 -0.48 -19.18
C MET A 264 18.78 -0.18 -19.59
N HIS A 265 18.00 -1.19 -19.91
CA HIS A 265 16.58 -1.08 -20.26
C HIS A 265 15.66 -1.28 -19.05
N ALA A 266 16.20 -1.75 -17.92
CA ALA A 266 15.42 -2.04 -16.73
C ALA A 266 14.83 -0.77 -16.13
N GLU A 267 13.56 -0.83 -15.73
CA GLU A 267 12.97 0.23 -14.92
C GLU A 267 13.62 0.29 -13.54
N THR A 268 13.72 1.49 -12.96
CA THR A 268 14.31 1.67 -11.64
C THR A 268 13.24 2.06 -10.62
N VAL A 269 13.21 1.33 -9.51
CA VAL A 269 12.29 1.59 -8.40
C VAL A 269 13.11 1.79 -7.14
N GLN A 270 12.86 2.84 -6.38
CA GLN A 270 13.58 3.12 -5.14
C GLN A 270 12.65 3.19 -3.94
N SER A 271 13.08 2.70 -2.77
CA SER A 271 12.33 2.95 -1.53
C SER A 271 12.40 4.43 -1.12
N SER A 272 11.50 4.87 -0.25
CA SER A 272 11.61 6.17 0.42
C SER A 272 13.00 6.33 1.08
N PRO A 273 13.57 7.54 1.13
CA PRO A 273 14.95 7.76 1.59
C PRO A 273 15.25 7.26 3.00
N PHE A 274 14.24 7.22 3.88
CA PHE A 274 14.38 6.82 5.28
C PHE A 274 13.34 5.77 5.69
N GLY A 275 13.82 4.69 6.29
CA GLY A 275 12.99 3.65 6.90
C GLY A 275 13.53 2.25 6.64
N GLY A 276 13.74 1.50 7.73
CA GLY A 276 14.12 0.08 7.67
C GLY A 276 13.04 -0.84 7.14
N ASP A 277 11.83 -0.33 6.83
CA ASP A 277 10.75 -1.03 6.15
C ASP A 277 11.04 -1.32 4.68
N GLY A 278 11.94 -0.53 4.06
CA GLY A 278 12.19 -0.54 2.62
C GLY A 278 12.52 -1.91 2.03
N GLY A 279 13.36 -2.71 2.70
CA GLY A 279 13.77 -4.03 2.18
C GLY A 279 12.59 -4.98 1.93
N GLN A 280 11.79 -5.25 2.96
CA GLN A 280 10.60 -6.10 2.84
C GLN A 280 9.50 -5.45 1.99
N LEU A 281 9.33 -4.13 2.08
CA LEU A 281 8.33 -3.41 1.29
C LEU A 281 8.59 -3.57 -0.21
N LEU A 282 9.84 -3.43 -0.67
CA LEU A 282 10.18 -3.63 -2.07
C LEU A 282 10.01 -5.08 -2.51
N VAL A 283 10.29 -6.07 -1.65
CA VAL A 283 9.98 -7.49 -1.95
C VAL A 283 8.48 -7.67 -2.17
N ASN A 284 7.64 -7.06 -1.32
CA ASN A 284 6.19 -7.16 -1.45
C ASN A 284 5.68 -6.53 -2.75
N VAL A 285 6.16 -5.32 -3.08
CA VAL A 285 5.75 -4.63 -4.31
C VAL A 285 6.26 -5.33 -5.57
N ALA A 286 7.49 -5.83 -5.56
CA ALA A 286 8.04 -6.59 -6.69
C ALA A 286 7.29 -7.90 -6.91
N ALA A 287 6.93 -8.62 -5.84
CA ALA A 287 6.14 -9.84 -5.95
C ALA A 287 4.73 -9.58 -6.48
N GLN A 288 4.12 -8.44 -6.13
CA GLN A 288 2.83 -8.05 -6.71
C GLN A 288 2.97 -7.76 -8.21
N ALA A 289 3.98 -6.98 -8.61
CA ALA A 289 4.20 -6.64 -10.01
C ALA A 289 4.49 -7.90 -10.88
N VAL A 290 5.25 -8.87 -10.36
CA VAL A 290 5.43 -10.17 -11.03
C VAL A 290 4.12 -10.95 -11.10
N ALA A 291 3.34 -10.98 -10.02
CA ALA A 291 2.04 -11.64 -9.98
C ALA A 291 1.02 -11.00 -10.94
N ASP A 292 1.07 -9.68 -11.13
CA ASP A 292 0.22 -8.95 -12.06
C ASP A 292 0.69 -9.10 -13.52
N GLY A 293 1.90 -9.62 -13.75
CA GLY A 293 2.49 -9.81 -15.07
C GLY A 293 3.22 -8.58 -15.63
N ASP A 294 3.49 -7.58 -14.78
CA ASP A 294 4.22 -6.36 -15.15
C ASP A 294 5.71 -6.64 -15.42
N TYR A 295 6.30 -7.60 -14.68
CA TYR A 295 7.70 -7.99 -14.82
C TYR A 295 7.87 -9.51 -14.75
N GLU A 296 8.86 -10.05 -15.47
CA GLU A 296 9.25 -11.46 -15.42
C GLU A 296 10.46 -11.67 -14.52
N ILE A 297 11.43 -10.73 -14.52
CA ILE A 297 12.66 -10.78 -13.72
C ILE A 297 12.88 -9.41 -13.05
N VAL A 298 12.85 -9.41 -11.72
CA VAL A 298 13.12 -8.23 -10.88
C VAL A 298 14.34 -8.48 -10.00
N LEU A 299 15.29 -7.56 -10.04
CA LEU A 299 16.45 -7.55 -9.15
C LEU A 299 16.16 -6.64 -7.96
N LEU A 300 16.27 -7.15 -6.74
CA LEU A 300 16.16 -6.33 -5.54
C LEU A 300 17.52 -6.19 -4.87
N THR A 301 17.91 -4.97 -4.50
CA THR A 301 19.21 -4.73 -3.89
C THR A 301 19.21 -3.59 -2.89
N GLY A 302 20.22 -3.57 -2.04
CA GLY A 302 20.52 -2.45 -1.16
C GLY A 302 21.89 -2.62 -0.52
N ALA A 303 22.50 -1.50 -0.14
CA ALA A 303 23.85 -1.48 0.37
C ALA A 303 24.11 -0.30 1.29
N GLU A 304 25.04 -0.49 2.21
CA GLU A 304 25.59 0.55 3.06
C GLU A 304 27.11 0.42 3.15
N ALA A 305 27.80 1.55 3.29
CA ALA A 305 29.23 1.66 3.50
C ALA A 305 29.54 2.57 4.72
N GLY A 306 28.81 2.37 5.81
CA GLY A 306 28.86 3.21 7.00
C GLY A 306 30.18 3.08 7.78
N ALA A 307 30.82 1.90 7.77
CA ALA A 307 32.10 1.68 8.42
C ALA A 307 33.23 2.38 7.64
N THR A 308 33.21 2.30 6.31
CA THR A 308 34.14 3.03 5.42
C THR A 308 33.99 4.53 5.58
N LEU A 309 32.76 5.07 5.58
CA LEU A 309 32.55 6.49 5.80
C LEU A 309 33.04 6.95 7.19
N ALA A 310 32.79 6.15 8.23
CA ALA A 310 33.29 6.44 9.57
C ALA A 310 34.83 6.40 9.66
N ALA A 311 35.48 5.46 8.96
CA ALA A 311 36.93 5.36 8.88
C ALA A 311 37.55 6.56 8.13
N ALA A 312 37.01 6.92 6.97
CA ALA A 312 37.44 8.07 6.19
C ALA A 312 37.34 9.38 6.99
N ARG A 313 36.23 9.58 7.71
CA ARG A 313 36.06 10.74 8.62
C ARG A 313 37.11 10.79 9.72
N ARG A 314 37.47 9.65 10.35
CA ARG A 314 38.53 9.59 11.38
C ARG A 314 39.91 9.88 10.80
N ALA A 315 40.16 9.46 9.56
CA ALA A 315 41.39 9.71 8.84
C ALA A 315 41.42 11.10 8.15
N SER A 316 40.36 11.90 8.28
CA SER A 316 40.18 13.17 7.54
C SER A 316 40.42 13.03 6.03
N THR A 317 40.01 11.89 5.47
CA THR A 317 40.13 11.57 4.04
C THR A 317 38.79 11.81 3.35
N GLU A 318 38.83 12.44 2.17
CA GLU A 318 37.65 12.68 1.34
C GLU A 318 37.26 11.39 0.59
N VAL A 319 35.96 11.07 0.57
CA VAL A 319 35.42 9.96 -0.24
C VAL A 319 34.99 10.50 -1.60
N LEU A 320 35.41 9.83 -2.67
CA LEU A 320 35.10 10.22 -4.05
C LEU A 320 34.04 9.28 -4.65
N TRP A 321 32.89 9.20 -3.99
CA TRP A 321 31.77 8.37 -4.44
C TRP A 321 30.92 9.08 -5.49
N PRO A 322 30.20 8.33 -6.35
CA PRO A 322 29.43 8.92 -7.44
C PRO A 322 28.36 9.90 -6.95
N GLU A 323 28.25 11.02 -7.65
CA GLU A 323 27.13 11.97 -7.54
C GLU A 323 26.35 11.96 -8.87
N GLN A 324 25.03 11.96 -8.79
CA GLN A 324 24.14 11.93 -9.97
C GLN A 324 23.60 13.33 -10.27
N ASP A 325 23.32 13.60 -11.55
CA ASP A 325 22.74 14.87 -11.99
C ASP A 325 21.39 15.15 -11.28
N SER A 326 21.10 16.43 -11.08
CA SER A 326 19.86 16.92 -10.48
C SER A 326 18.56 16.40 -11.12
N GLN A 327 18.60 16.03 -12.41
CA GLN A 327 17.46 15.52 -13.18
C GLN A 327 17.30 14.00 -13.07
N VAL A 328 18.27 13.28 -12.50
CA VAL A 328 18.15 11.84 -12.30
C VAL A 328 17.12 11.57 -11.20
N SER A 329 16.18 10.68 -11.50
CA SER A 329 15.20 10.14 -10.56
C SER A 329 14.84 8.72 -10.97
N PRO A 330 14.49 7.85 -10.02
CA PRO A 330 13.95 6.55 -10.34
C PRO A 330 12.63 6.68 -11.09
N THR A 331 12.27 5.66 -11.88
CA THR A 331 10.94 5.59 -12.53
C THR A 331 9.84 5.72 -11.48
N ARG A 332 10.00 5.05 -10.33
CA ARG A 332 9.03 5.08 -9.21
C ARG A 332 9.73 5.14 -7.86
N THR A 333 9.11 5.83 -6.90
CA THR A 333 9.51 5.80 -5.48
C THR A 333 8.39 5.16 -4.65
N ILE A 334 8.75 4.22 -3.79
CA ILE A 334 7.83 3.41 -2.98
C ILE A 334 8.03 3.68 -1.49
N GLY A 335 6.94 3.88 -0.76
CA GLY A 335 6.94 4.16 0.67
C GLY A 335 6.53 5.61 0.98
N VAL A 336 6.47 5.93 2.27
CA VAL A 336 5.99 7.23 2.76
C VAL A 336 7.17 8.06 3.27
N ASP A 337 7.38 9.23 2.66
CA ASP A 337 8.36 10.22 3.10
C ASP A 337 7.66 11.35 3.87
N LYS A 338 7.45 11.11 5.17
CA LYS A 338 6.86 12.08 6.09
C LYS A 338 7.78 12.24 7.31
N ALA A 339 7.80 13.45 7.87
CA ALA A 339 8.63 13.78 9.03
C ALA A 339 8.39 12.81 10.20
N ALA A 340 9.46 12.29 10.80
CA ALA A 340 9.39 11.27 11.85
C ALA A 340 8.79 11.78 13.17
N ASN A 341 8.88 13.09 13.43
CA ASN A 341 8.52 13.69 14.71
C ASN A 341 7.58 14.87 14.55
N ASN A 342 6.74 15.09 15.56
CA ASN A 342 5.99 16.32 15.74
C ASN A 342 6.77 17.32 16.63
N ASP A 343 6.19 18.50 16.84
CA ASP A 343 6.82 19.57 17.64
C ASP A 343 7.06 19.15 19.10
N ALA A 344 6.15 18.39 19.69
CA ALA A 344 6.26 17.94 21.09
C ALA A 344 7.45 16.99 21.27
N GLU A 345 7.62 16.03 20.37
CA GLU A 345 8.74 15.09 20.38
C GLU A 345 10.08 15.80 20.09
N THR A 346 10.07 16.72 19.12
CA THR A 346 11.25 17.49 18.73
C THR A 346 11.73 18.39 19.89
N ALA A 347 10.80 19.06 20.59
CA ALA A 347 11.11 19.96 21.69
C ALA A 347 11.88 19.29 22.84
N VAL A 348 11.63 18.00 23.09
CA VAL A 348 12.31 17.23 24.15
C VAL A 348 13.50 16.41 23.64
N GLY A 349 13.82 16.47 22.34
CA GLY A 349 14.96 15.78 21.74
C GLY A 349 14.71 14.32 21.33
N LEU A 350 13.45 13.89 21.21
CA LEU A 350 13.09 12.53 20.77
C LEU A 350 13.30 12.26 19.27
N GLY A 351 13.92 13.20 18.54
CA GLY A 351 14.39 12.95 17.16
C GLY A 351 15.55 11.96 17.08
N VAL A 352 16.27 11.73 18.18
CA VAL A 352 17.33 10.71 18.25
C VAL A 352 16.69 9.34 18.52
N PRO A 353 16.81 8.34 17.63
CA PRO A 353 16.09 7.08 17.76
C PRO A 353 16.33 6.34 19.07
N ILE A 354 17.55 6.34 19.60
CA ILE A 354 17.86 5.65 20.86
C ILE A 354 17.03 6.19 22.03
N TYR A 355 16.75 7.49 22.07
CA TYR A 355 15.96 8.09 23.15
C TYR A 355 14.49 7.66 23.02
N MET A 356 13.95 7.66 21.80
CA MET A 356 12.60 7.16 21.55
C MET A 356 12.47 5.69 21.91
N TYR A 357 13.38 4.81 21.47
CA TYR A 357 13.30 3.40 21.80
C TYR A 357 13.56 3.10 23.28
N GLY A 358 14.36 3.91 23.99
CA GLY A 358 14.49 3.81 25.44
C GLY A 358 13.19 4.18 26.16
N LEU A 359 12.49 5.19 25.65
CA LEU A 359 11.16 5.56 26.13
C LEU A 359 10.17 4.41 25.91
N LEU A 360 10.14 3.81 24.70
CA LEU A 360 9.30 2.65 24.38
C LEU A 360 9.63 1.45 25.28
N GLU A 361 10.90 1.17 25.57
CA GLU A 361 11.32 0.07 26.46
C GLU A 361 10.75 0.25 27.88
N SER A 362 10.82 1.46 28.43
CA SER A 362 10.22 1.74 29.73
C SER A 362 8.69 1.57 29.72
N ALA A 363 8.03 1.85 28.59
CA ALA A 363 6.60 1.60 28.44
C ALA A 363 6.28 0.10 28.35
N VAL A 364 7.12 -0.68 27.65
CA VAL A 364 7.03 -2.15 27.62
C VAL A 364 7.19 -2.71 29.03
N ARG A 365 8.17 -2.21 29.80
CA ARG A 365 8.32 -2.55 31.22
C ARG A 365 7.07 -2.24 32.03
N HIS A 366 6.48 -1.06 31.84
CA HIS A 366 5.25 -0.64 32.52
C HIS A 366 4.12 -1.63 32.25
N ARG A 367 3.88 -1.95 30.98
CA ARG A 367 2.83 -2.88 30.54
C ARG A 367 2.99 -4.27 31.15
N LEU A 368 4.23 -4.77 31.17
CA LEU A 368 4.56 -6.08 31.73
C LEU A 368 4.58 -6.11 33.27
N ARG A 369 4.50 -4.95 33.93
CA ARG A 369 4.57 -4.80 35.40
C ARG A 369 5.83 -5.44 36.00
N ARG A 370 6.94 -5.39 35.26
CA ARG A 370 8.23 -5.98 35.68
C ARG A 370 9.04 -4.99 36.50
N ALA A 371 9.71 -5.50 37.54
CA ALA A 371 10.68 -4.71 38.28
C ALA A 371 11.86 -4.30 37.38
N PRO A 372 12.55 -3.15 37.62
CA PRO A 372 13.63 -2.68 36.75
C PRO A 372 14.71 -3.71 36.45
N LYS A 373 15.21 -4.41 37.47
CA LYS A 373 16.27 -5.43 37.32
C LYS A 373 15.81 -6.68 36.59
N GLU A 374 14.57 -7.10 36.84
CA GLU A 374 13.96 -8.26 36.17
C GLU A 374 13.78 -8.00 34.68
N HIS A 375 13.26 -6.81 34.33
CA HIS A 375 13.09 -6.41 32.95
C HIS A 375 14.43 -6.27 32.21
N LEU A 376 15.42 -5.63 32.82
CA LEU A 376 16.75 -5.51 32.22
C LEU A 376 17.39 -6.87 31.96
N ARG A 377 17.24 -7.83 32.88
CA ARG A 377 17.70 -9.20 32.68
C ARG A 377 17.02 -9.88 31.48
N ALA A 378 15.69 -9.77 31.36
CA ALA A 378 14.95 -10.32 30.22
C ALA A 378 15.40 -9.71 28.88
N VAL A 379 15.66 -8.39 28.86
CA VAL A 379 16.25 -7.71 27.69
C VAL A 379 17.63 -8.29 27.36
N GLY A 380 18.48 -8.52 28.37
CA GLY A 380 19.79 -9.14 28.19
C GLY A 380 19.72 -10.57 27.66
N GLU A 381 18.79 -11.39 28.15
CA GLU A 381 18.57 -12.78 27.72
C GLU A 381 18.07 -12.83 26.27
N LEU A 382 17.09 -11.99 25.90
CA LEU A 382 16.63 -11.84 24.52
C LEU A 382 17.79 -11.48 23.59
N TRP A 383 18.58 -10.46 23.95
CA TRP A 383 19.66 -9.97 23.11
C TRP A 383 20.86 -10.94 23.05
N SER A 384 21.08 -11.73 24.11
CA SER A 384 22.05 -12.82 24.12
C SER A 384 21.69 -13.89 23.09
N GLY A 385 20.41 -14.28 23.00
CA GLY A 385 19.91 -15.20 21.96
C GLY A 385 20.14 -14.68 20.53
N PHE A 386 19.93 -13.38 20.31
CA PHE A 386 20.25 -12.75 19.02
C PHE A 386 21.75 -12.83 18.70
N SER A 387 22.62 -12.62 19.69
CA SER A 387 24.07 -12.74 19.51
C SER A 387 24.53 -14.17 19.22
N ALA A 388 23.86 -15.17 19.79
CA ALA A 388 24.13 -16.58 19.51
C ALA A 388 23.82 -16.92 18.04
N VAL A 389 22.68 -16.47 17.52
CA VAL A 389 22.35 -16.61 16.08
C VAL A 389 23.38 -15.89 15.20
N ALA A 390 23.82 -14.69 15.60
CA ALA A 390 24.84 -13.94 14.87
C ALA A 390 26.20 -14.67 14.84
N ALA A 391 26.57 -15.35 15.92
CA ALA A 391 27.83 -16.09 16.01
C ALA A 391 27.92 -17.24 14.98
N GLU A 392 26.78 -17.83 14.62
CA GLU A 392 26.68 -18.90 13.63
C GLU A 392 26.44 -18.37 12.20
N ASN A 393 26.02 -17.12 12.05
CA ASN A 393 25.73 -16.52 10.75
C ASN A 393 27.03 -16.03 10.06
N PRO A 394 27.45 -16.62 8.92
CA PRO A 394 28.66 -16.18 8.22
C PRO A 394 28.59 -14.73 7.71
N ASN A 395 27.36 -14.23 7.52
CA ASN A 395 27.07 -12.88 7.07
C ASN A 395 26.83 -11.89 8.23
N ALA A 396 27.04 -12.28 9.50
CA ALA A 396 26.92 -11.34 10.62
C ALA A 396 28.14 -10.42 10.74
N TRP A 397 27.94 -9.11 10.90
CA TRP A 397 29.04 -8.16 11.09
C TRP A 397 29.92 -8.51 12.29
N LEU A 398 29.30 -8.86 13.42
CA LEU A 398 29.94 -9.24 14.68
C LEU A 398 29.56 -10.69 15.04
N PRO A 399 30.27 -11.70 14.51
CA PRO A 399 29.99 -13.10 14.77
C PRO A 399 30.58 -13.53 16.13
N LYS A 400 30.02 -12.98 17.21
CA LYS A 400 30.39 -13.30 18.59
C LYS A 400 29.13 -13.41 19.43
N GLU A 401 29.05 -14.48 20.23
CA GLU A 401 28.05 -14.64 21.28
C GLU A 401 28.44 -13.84 22.53
N PHE A 402 27.46 -13.22 23.16
CA PHE A 402 27.59 -12.45 24.38
C PHE A 402 26.64 -12.97 25.45
N GLY A 403 27.08 -13.01 26.71
CA GLY A 403 26.22 -13.34 27.83
C GLY A 403 25.26 -12.20 28.18
N ALA A 404 24.08 -12.53 28.71
CA ALA A 404 23.09 -11.53 29.12
C ALA A 404 23.66 -10.47 30.08
N ASP A 405 24.42 -10.89 31.10
CA ASP A 405 25.06 -9.98 32.06
C ASP A 405 26.12 -9.06 31.42
N GLU A 406 26.87 -9.56 30.42
CA GLU A 406 27.85 -8.77 29.66
C GLU A 406 27.17 -7.66 28.86
N LEU A 407 26.00 -7.96 28.28
CA LEU A 407 25.24 -7.02 27.46
C LEU A 407 24.63 -5.89 28.27
N ILE A 408 24.11 -6.17 29.47
CA ILE A 408 23.41 -5.17 30.29
C ILE A 408 24.31 -4.41 31.25
N THR A 409 25.54 -4.89 31.49
CA THR A 409 26.47 -4.25 32.42
C THR A 409 27.31 -3.19 31.70
N PRO A 410 27.25 -1.91 32.13
CA PRO A 410 28.09 -0.87 31.55
C PRO A 410 29.58 -1.17 31.71
N ALA A 411 30.32 -1.07 30.61
CA ALA A 411 31.77 -1.23 30.56
C ALA A 411 32.40 -0.19 29.63
N THR A 412 33.73 -0.10 29.57
CA THR A 412 34.43 0.87 28.71
C THR A 412 34.09 0.69 27.22
N ASP A 413 33.97 -0.55 26.76
CA ASP A 413 33.59 -0.93 25.40
C ASP A 413 32.08 -1.12 25.22
N ASN A 414 31.33 -1.26 26.32
CA ASN A 414 29.88 -1.38 26.38
C ASN A 414 29.22 -0.29 27.27
N ARG A 415 29.57 0.98 27.07
CA ARG A 415 29.06 2.08 27.91
C ARG A 415 27.54 2.26 27.78
N MET A 416 26.94 2.96 28.75
CA MET A 416 25.57 3.47 28.63
C MET A 416 25.45 4.45 27.47
N ILE A 417 24.36 4.33 26.69
CA ILE A 417 23.98 5.32 25.68
C ILE A 417 22.78 6.10 26.16
N SER A 418 21.72 5.37 26.52
CA SER A 418 20.50 5.93 27.07
C SER A 418 19.79 4.84 27.84
N ALA A 419 19.42 5.06 29.11
CA ALA A 419 18.75 4.04 29.90
C ALA A 419 17.49 3.51 29.19
N PRO A 420 17.30 2.18 29.11
CA PRO A 420 18.08 1.13 29.77
C PRO A 420 19.23 0.54 28.92
N TYR A 421 19.52 1.12 27.76
CA TYR A 421 20.43 0.56 26.77
C TYR A 421 21.91 0.97 26.95
N THR A 422 22.73 -0.06 27.04
CA THR A 422 24.17 -0.01 26.76
C THR A 422 24.42 -0.03 25.25
N LYS A 423 25.67 0.20 24.84
CA LYS A 423 26.07 0.22 23.43
C LYS A 423 25.73 -1.10 22.69
N LEU A 424 25.90 -2.25 23.34
CA LEU A 424 25.61 -3.57 22.75
C LEU A 424 24.12 -3.94 22.79
N LEU A 425 23.24 -3.06 23.27
CA LEU A 425 21.79 -3.18 23.12
C LEU A 425 21.24 -2.27 22.00
N CYS A 426 22.13 -1.63 21.24
CA CYS A 426 21.79 -0.69 20.18
C CYS A 426 22.14 -1.26 18.80
N ALA A 427 21.40 -0.87 17.75
CA ALA A 427 21.78 -1.16 16.37
C ALA A 427 23.19 -0.67 16.03
N ASN A 428 23.94 -1.45 15.25
CA ASN A 428 25.24 -1.06 14.71
C ASN A 428 25.10 -0.60 13.26
N LEU A 429 25.03 0.72 13.06
CA LEU A 429 24.91 1.33 11.72
C LEU A 429 26.25 1.52 10.99
N GLN A 430 27.38 1.26 11.67
CA GLN A 430 28.71 1.39 11.07
C GLN A 430 29.14 0.05 10.48
N VAL A 431 28.46 -0.33 9.40
CA VAL A 431 28.70 -1.58 8.67
C VAL A 431 28.84 -1.31 7.18
N ASP A 432 29.64 -2.14 6.53
CA ASP A 432 29.76 -2.19 5.07
C ASP A 432 29.17 -3.52 4.59
N MET A 433 27.92 -3.47 4.16
CA MET A 433 27.11 -4.65 3.88
C MET A 433 26.14 -4.38 2.73
N ALA A 434 25.88 -5.41 1.94
CA ALA A 434 24.89 -5.35 0.87
C ALA A 434 24.16 -6.68 0.70
N SER A 435 22.95 -6.62 0.15
CA SER A 435 22.15 -7.79 -0.19
C SER A 435 21.63 -7.65 -1.62
N GLY A 436 21.56 -8.77 -2.34
CA GLY A 436 20.93 -8.89 -3.64
C GLY A 436 19.96 -10.06 -3.63
N LEU A 437 18.78 -9.88 -4.20
CA LEU A 437 17.76 -10.90 -4.39
C LEU A 437 17.36 -10.90 -5.87
N ILE A 438 17.10 -12.09 -6.41
CA ILE A 438 16.52 -12.26 -7.74
C ILE A 438 15.13 -12.87 -7.54
N LEU A 439 14.12 -12.10 -7.92
CA LEU A 439 12.72 -12.50 -7.94
C LEU A 439 12.30 -12.63 -9.39
N CYS A 440 11.64 -13.72 -9.74
CA CYS A 440 11.10 -13.88 -11.09
C CYS A 440 9.75 -14.60 -11.08
N SER A 441 9.09 -14.60 -12.23
CA SER A 441 7.95 -15.47 -12.47
C SER A 441 8.40 -16.94 -12.49
N ALA A 442 7.50 -17.87 -12.16
CA ALA A 442 7.77 -19.30 -12.26
C ALA A 442 8.13 -19.71 -13.71
N ALA A 443 7.51 -19.08 -14.71
CA ALA A 443 7.81 -19.32 -16.12
C ALA A 443 9.22 -18.85 -16.51
N ALA A 444 9.65 -17.66 -16.06
CA ALA A 444 11.00 -17.16 -16.27
C ALA A 444 12.05 -18.02 -15.55
N ALA A 445 11.75 -18.47 -14.33
CA ALA A 445 12.62 -19.39 -13.58
C ALA A 445 12.82 -20.72 -14.33
N GLU A 446 11.74 -21.32 -14.85
CA GLU A 446 11.81 -22.55 -15.63
C GLU A 446 12.56 -22.34 -16.95
N ALA A 447 12.26 -21.24 -17.67
CA ALA A 447 12.92 -20.91 -18.94
C ALA A 447 14.42 -20.65 -18.78
N ALA A 448 14.85 -20.08 -17.66
CA ALA A 448 16.26 -19.86 -17.33
C ALA A 448 16.98 -21.12 -16.82
N GLY A 449 16.28 -22.25 -16.70
CA GLY A 449 16.85 -23.52 -16.26
C GLY A 449 17.14 -23.59 -14.76
N ILE A 450 16.49 -22.75 -13.95
CA ILE A 450 16.75 -22.67 -12.51
C ILE A 450 16.18 -23.93 -11.83
N PRO A 451 16.98 -24.68 -11.05
CA PRO A 451 16.50 -25.86 -10.33
C PRO A 451 15.38 -25.51 -9.33
N GLN A 452 14.28 -26.28 -9.31
CA GLN A 452 13.11 -25.98 -8.46
C GLN A 452 13.41 -26.07 -6.96
N GLU A 453 14.42 -26.82 -6.53
CA GLU A 453 14.89 -26.85 -5.14
C GLU A 453 15.49 -25.51 -4.67
N LYS A 454 15.77 -24.59 -5.60
CA LYS A 454 16.17 -23.20 -5.29
C LYS A 454 14.97 -22.28 -5.11
N TRP A 455 13.75 -22.70 -5.44
CA TRP A 455 12.62 -21.80 -5.46
C TRP A 455 12.09 -21.58 -4.04
N VAL A 456 11.95 -20.32 -3.65
CA VAL A 456 11.24 -19.93 -2.43
C VAL A 456 10.11 -19.01 -2.83
N PHE A 457 8.88 -19.44 -2.57
CA PHE A 457 7.68 -18.72 -2.92
C PHE A 457 7.39 -17.63 -1.89
N VAL A 458 6.92 -16.48 -2.39
CA VAL A 458 6.33 -15.44 -1.54
C VAL A 458 4.84 -15.73 -1.43
N HIS A 459 4.35 -16.03 -0.24
CA HIS A 459 2.95 -16.44 -0.02
C HIS A 459 2.02 -15.24 0.16
N ALA A 460 2.49 -14.26 0.92
CA ALA A 460 1.76 -13.02 1.18
C ALA A 460 2.73 -11.93 1.61
N GLY A 461 2.41 -10.69 1.28
CA GLY A 461 3.06 -9.52 1.85
C GLY A 461 2.00 -8.59 2.44
N ALA A 462 2.33 -7.86 3.50
CA ALA A 462 1.48 -6.76 3.94
C ALA A 462 2.33 -5.55 4.36
N SER A 463 1.79 -4.35 4.18
CA SER A 463 2.42 -3.12 4.67
C SER A 463 1.40 -2.13 5.21
N GLY A 464 1.81 -1.36 6.22
CA GLY A 464 0.97 -0.36 6.86
C GLY A 464 1.77 0.44 7.89
N HIS A 465 1.07 1.30 8.65
CA HIS A 465 1.71 2.10 9.68
C HIS A 465 0.81 2.24 10.93
N ASP A 466 1.43 2.39 12.09
CA ASP A 466 0.76 2.81 13.32
C ASP A 466 0.37 4.30 13.26
N GLU A 467 -0.28 4.81 14.30
CA GLU A 467 -0.35 6.26 14.51
C GLU A 467 1.06 6.86 14.38
N TRP A 468 1.14 7.88 13.52
CA TRP A 468 2.40 8.27 12.89
C TRP A 468 3.40 8.80 13.92
N PHE A 469 2.91 9.70 14.79
CA PHE A 469 3.68 10.26 15.89
C PHE A 469 3.52 9.37 17.12
N VAL A 470 4.64 8.92 17.69
CA VAL A 470 4.67 8.02 18.86
C VAL A 470 3.92 8.65 20.04
N SER A 471 4.12 9.95 20.23
CA SER A 471 3.47 10.76 21.26
C SER A 471 1.95 10.85 21.11
N GLU A 472 1.39 10.46 19.96
CA GLU A 472 -0.05 10.45 19.72
C GLU A 472 -0.68 9.07 19.84
N ARG A 473 0.12 8.01 19.96
CA ARG A 473 -0.38 6.64 20.15
C ARG A 473 -1.20 6.50 21.44
N ALA A 474 -2.25 5.70 21.40
CA ALA A 474 -3.05 5.41 22.60
C ALA A 474 -2.20 4.79 23.71
N ALA A 475 -1.30 3.87 23.33
CA ALA A 475 -0.31 3.23 24.18
C ALA A 475 1.05 3.18 23.47
N LEU A 476 2.14 3.38 24.21
CA LEU A 476 3.50 3.37 23.64
C LEU A 476 4.02 1.94 23.39
N ALA A 477 3.53 0.95 24.13
CA ALA A 477 4.04 -0.42 24.13
C ALA A 477 3.22 -1.39 23.26
N GLU A 478 2.43 -0.87 22.33
CA GLU A 478 1.52 -1.63 21.46
C GLU A 478 1.69 -1.17 20.00
N SER A 479 1.42 -2.08 19.07
CA SER A 479 1.39 -1.79 17.63
C SER A 479 0.17 -2.47 16.98
N PRO A 480 -0.99 -1.77 16.93
CA PRO A 480 -2.15 -2.21 16.16
C PRO A 480 -1.82 -2.54 14.70
N ALA A 481 -0.84 -1.84 14.10
CA ALA A 481 -0.42 -2.12 12.74
C ALA A 481 0.22 -3.51 12.60
N VAL A 482 1.21 -3.86 13.43
CA VAL A 482 1.85 -5.19 13.35
C VAL A 482 0.83 -6.31 13.52
N ARG A 483 -0.10 -6.18 14.48
CA ARG A 483 -1.18 -7.16 14.69
C ARG A 483 -2.04 -7.33 13.44
N THR A 484 -2.55 -6.21 12.91
CA THR A 484 -3.44 -6.20 11.74
C THR A 484 -2.75 -6.78 10.51
N LEU A 485 -1.48 -6.43 10.29
CA LEU A 485 -0.70 -6.93 9.15
C LEU A 485 -0.37 -8.41 9.31
N GLY A 486 -0.01 -8.85 10.52
CA GLY A 486 0.24 -10.26 10.84
C GLY A 486 -0.99 -11.13 10.59
N ASP A 487 -2.15 -10.72 11.11
CA ASP A 487 -3.42 -11.39 10.89
C ASP A 487 -3.76 -11.48 9.39
N ALA A 488 -3.50 -10.42 8.64
CA ALA A 488 -3.78 -10.38 7.20
C ALA A 488 -2.90 -11.35 6.40
N VAL A 489 -1.57 -11.37 6.63
CA VAL A 489 -0.67 -12.27 5.87
C VAL A 489 -0.88 -13.74 6.24
N LEU A 490 -1.07 -14.05 7.53
CA LEU A 490 -1.33 -15.41 8.00
C LEU A 490 -2.69 -15.91 7.48
N GLY A 491 -3.72 -15.05 7.54
CA GLY A 491 -5.05 -15.35 7.02
C GLY A 491 -5.09 -15.55 5.49
N HIS A 492 -4.29 -14.78 4.73
CA HIS A 492 -4.16 -14.98 3.28
C HIS A 492 -3.43 -16.28 2.94
N ALA A 493 -2.32 -16.55 3.62
CA ALA A 493 -1.56 -17.79 3.46
C ALA A 493 -2.33 -19.04 3.97
N GLY A 494 -3.37 -18.85 4.79
CA GLY A 494 -4.17 -19.95 5.33
C GLY A 494 -3.47 -20.75 6.42
N ILE A 495 -2.59 -20.09 7.18
CA ILE A 495 -1.77 -20.69 8.24
C ILE A 495 -1.93 -19.93 9.57
N THR A 496 -1.49 -20.53 10.67
CA THR A 496 -1.37 -19.86 11.97
C THR A 496 0.08 -19.53 12.30
N VAL A 497 0.30 -18.66 13.30
CA VAL A 497 1.64 -18.32 13.77
C VAL A 497 2.43 -19.53 14.29
N ASP A 498 1.74 -20.57 14.78
CA ASP A 498 2.38 -21.81 15.26
C ASP A 498 3.00 -22.64 14.12
N GLN A 499 2.60 -22.40 12.88
CA GLN A 499 3.16 -23.05 11.68
C GLN A 499 4.38 -22.31 11.13
N ILE A 500 4.70 -21.13 11.68
CA ILE A 500 5.91 -20.38 11.33
C ILE A 500 7.10 -20.99 12.08
N GLY A 501 8.08 -21.47 11.32
CA GLY A 501 9.36 -21.98 11.82
C GLY A 501 10.35 -20.83 11.99
N PRO A 502 11.25 -20.58 11.02
CA PRO A 502 12.20 -19.48 11.11
C PRO A 502 11.50 -18.12 11.10
N VAL A 503 11.90 -17.24 12.02
CA VAL A 503 11.37 -15.87 12.15
C VAL A 503 12.52 -14.88 12.11
N ASP A 504 12.32 -13.75 11.42
CA ASP A 504 13.15 -12.56 11.61
C ASP A 504 12.31 -11.33 11.93
N LEU A 505 12.33 -10.94 13.21
CA LEU A 505 11.75 -9.69 13.66
C LEU A 505 12.78 -8.57 13.54
N TYR A 506 12.37 -7.43 12.96
CA TYR A 506 13.26 -6.28 12.82
C TYR A 506 13.76 -5.79 14.18
N ALA A 507 15.08 -5.81 14.38
CA ALA A 507 15.68 -5.72 15.71
C ALA A 507 16.72 -4.59 15.83
N CYS A 508 16.28 -3.33 15.67
CA CYS A 508 17.14 -2.18 15.94
C CYS A 508 17.37 -1.97 17.44
N PHE A 509 16.35 -2.28 18.25
CA PHE A 509 16.36 -2.22 19.71
C PHE A 509 15.45 -3.32 20.29
N PRO A 510 15.72 -3.81 21.52
CA PRO A 510 14.91 -4.83 22.18
C PRO A 510 13.41 -4.50 22.24
N ALA A 511 13.04 -3.24 22.50
CA ALA A 511 11.64 -2.82 22.55
C ALA A 511 10.87 -3.11 21.25
N ALA A 512 11.51 -2.93 20.09
CA ALA A 512 10.87 -3.20 18.80
C ALA A 512 10.50 -4.68 18.64
N VAL A 513 11.43 -5.57 19.04
CA VAL A 513 11.23 -7.02 18.99
C VAL A 513 10.15 -7.45 19.99
N GLN A 514 10.19 -6.94 21.21
CA GLN A 514 9.19 -7.28 22.24
C GLN A 514 7.78 -6.84 21.84
N ILE A 515 7.63 -5.66 21.23
CA ILE A 515 6.34 -5.19 20.72
C ILE A 515 5.89 -6.09 19.56
N ALA A 516 6.73 -6.30 18.55
CA ALA A 516 6.36 -7.10 17.39
C ALA A 516 6.02 -8.56 17.75
N ALA A 517 6.82 -9.20 18.62
CA ALA A 517 6.58 -10.55 19.08
C ALA A 517 5.22 -10.66 19.81
N HIS A 518 4.94 -9.72 20.72
CA HIS A 518 3.67 -9.67 21.41
C HIS A 518 2.48 -9.52 20.46
N GLU A 519 2.57 -8.61 19.48
CA GLU A 519 1.47 -8.35 18.53
C GLU A 519 1.24 -9.50 17.54
N LEU A 520 2.28 -10.28 17.22
CA LEU A 520 2.19 -11.47 16.37
C LEU A 520 1.84 -12.76 17.14
N GLY A 521 1.80 -12.71 18.48
CA GLY A 521 1.59 -13.91 19.31
C GLY A 521 2.81 -14.83 19.40
N LEU A 522 4.02 -14.29 19.18
CA LEU A 522 5.28 -15.00 19.35
C LEU A 522 5.83 -14.81 20.77
N SER A 523 6.35 -15.90 21.35
CA SER A 523 7.03 -15.83 22.64
C SER A 523 8.45 -15.30 22.46
N ALA A 524 8.84 -14.30 23.27
CA ALA A 524 10.21 -13.80 23.31
C ALA A 524 11.18 -14.71 24.07
N ASP A 525 10.63 -15.64 24.86
CA ASP A 525 11.39 -16.53 25.75
C ASP A 525 11.47 -17.97 25.20
N ASP A 526 11.13 -18.19 23.92
CA ASP A 526 11.14 -19.50 23.26
C ASP A 526 12.54 -19.80 22.68
N PRO A 527 13.33 -20.70 23.30
CA PRO A 527 14.69 -20.99 22.85
C PRO A 527 14.72 -21.81 21.55
N ASP A 528 13.63 -22.54 21.25
CA ASP A 528 13.56 -23.42 20.08
C ASP A 528 13.14 -22.64 18.82
N ARG A 529 12.61 -21.43 18.99
CA ARG A 529 12.27 -20.50 17.90
C ARG A 529 12.87 -19.12 18.14
N PRO A 530 14.16 -18.93 17.84
CA PRO A 530 14.78 -17.61 17.87
C PRO A 530 14.01 -16.61 17.01
N LEU A 531 13.84 -15.38 17.51
CA LEU A 531 13.11 -14.30 16.82
C LEU A 531 13.96 -13.59 15.75
N THR A 532 15.08 -14.20 15.34
CA THR A 532 15.94 -13.74 14.25
C THR A 532 16.60 -14.91 13.54
N VAL A 533 16.83 -14.75 12.24
CA VAL A 533 17.71 -15.63 11.46
C VAL A 533 19.05 -14.98 11.17
N THR A 534 19.15 -13.65 11.33
CA THR A 534 20.35 -12.87 11.00
C THR A 534 21.23 -12.54 12.22
N GLY A 535 20.63 -12.50 13.41
CA GLY A 535 21.26 -11.98 14.63
C GLY A 535 20.94 -10.51 14.95
N GLY A 536 19.99 -9.89 14.23
CA GLY A 536 19.53 -8.52 14.44
C GLY A 536 20.55 -7.43 14.08
N LEU A 537 20.14 -6.16 14.18
CA LEU A 537 20.96 -5.03 13.70
C LEU A 537 22.18 -4.74 14.59
N THR A 538 22.21 -5.23 15.83
CA THR A 538 23.37 -5.10 16.71
C THR A 538 24.52 -6.00 16.26
N PHE A 539 24.25 -7.29 16.09
CA PHE A 539 25.29 -8.32 15.89
C PHE A 539 25.39 -8.77 14.44
N GLY A 540 24.24 -9.08 13.82
CA GLY A 540 24.13 -9.32 12.38
C GLY A 540 24.62 -8.13 11.56
N GLY A 541 24.47 -6.92 12.10
CA GLY A 541 24.85 -5.65 11.48
C GLY A 541 23.63 -4.90 10.98
N GLY A 542 23.63 -3.58 11.11
CA GLY A 542 22.50 -2.72 10.77
C GLY A 542 22.77 -1.90 9.52
N PRO A 543 22.63 -2.44 8.29
CA PRO A 543 22.77 -1.68 7.07
C PRO A 543 21.56 -0.76 6.85
N GLY A 544 21.34 0.17 7.78
CA GLY A 544 20.34 1.24 7.71
C GLY A 544 18.97 0.73 7.27
N ASN A 545 18.53 1.22 6.11
CA ASN A 545 17.22 0.89 5.53
C ASN A 545 17.14 -0.55 5.01
N ASN A 546 18.28 -1.21 4.74
CA ASN A 546 18.36 -2.44 3.98
C ASN A 546 18.43 -3.72 4.83
N TYR A 547 18.29 -3.64 6.16
CA TYR A 547 18.29 -4.85 7.01
C TYR A 547 17.24 -5.89 6.57
N GLY A 548 16.04 -5.45 6.19
CA GLY A 548 14.96 -6.34 5.75
C GLY A 548 15.35 -7.27 4.60
N SER A 549 16.10 -6.75 3.62
CA SER A 549 16.58 -7.55 2.49
C SER A 549 17.61 -8.60 2.90
N HIS A 550 18.44 -8.32 3.91
CA HIS A 550 19.34 -9.32 4.50
C HIS A 550 18.57 -10.42 5.22
N ALA A 551 17.51 -10.06 5.95
CA ALA A 551 16.62 -11.03 6.60
C ALA A 551 15.97 -11.97 5.58
N VAL A 552 15.44 -11.43 4.48
CA VAL A 552 14.87 -12.24 3.38
C VAL A 552 15.93 -13.13 2.73
N ALA A 553 17.13 -12.61 2.45
CA ALA A 553 18.22 -13.40 1.85
C ALA A 553 18.62 -14.60 2.72
N THR A 554 18.71 -14.40 4.04
CA THR A 554 18.98 -15.50 4.99
C THR A 554 17.76 -16.43 5.13
N MET A 555 16.54 -15.90 5.12
CA MET A 555 15.30 -16.68 5.16
C MET A 555 15.20 -17.66 3.98
N VAL A 556 15.54 -17.21 2.76
CA VAL A 556 15.59 -18.06 1.56
C VAL A 556 16.51 -19.27 1.78
N GLN A 557 17.67 -19.08 2.40
CA GLN A 557 18.61 -20.18 2.69
C GLN A 557 18.01 -21.15 3.72
N ARG A 558 17.43 -20.64 4.82
CA ARG A 558 16.82 -21.47 5.86
C ARG A 558 15.65 -22.31 5.35
N LEU A 559 14.83 -21.75 4.46
CA LEU A 559 13.68 -22.46 3.89
C LEU A 559 14.09 -23.50 2.86
N ARG A 560 15.20 -23.30 2.13
CA ARG A 560 15.76 -24.35 1.27
C ARG A 560 16.32 -25.52 2.07
N GLU A 561 16.89 -25.25 3.26
CA GLU A 561 17.36 -26.30 4.18
C GLU A 561 16.21 -27.09 4.80
N ASN A 562 15.06 -26.43 5.07
CA ASN A 562 13.88 -27.02 5.71
C ASN A 562 12.61 -26.71 4.91
N PRO A 563 12.41 -27.37 3.74
CA PRO A 563 11.41 -26.96 2.75
C PRO A 563 9.96 -27.06 3.21
N GLU A 564 9.66 -27.91 4.20
CA GLU A 564 8.29 -28.10 4.71
C GLU A 564 7.82 -26.98 5.67
N THR A 565 8.67 -25.99 5.95
CA THR A 565 8.38 -24.92 6.92
C THR A 565 7.92 -23.62 6.25
N TYR A 566 7.26 -22.76 7.04
CA TYR A 566 6.98 -21.38 6.67
C TYR A 566 7.90 -20.44 7.42
N GLY A 567 8.39 -19.43 6.73
CA GLY A 567 9.22 -18.36 7.30
C GLY A 567 8.47 -17.04 7.35
N LEU A 568 8.77 -16.22 8.35
CA LEU A 568 8.22 -14.88 8.48
C LEU A 568 9.33 -13.85 8.68
N THR A 569 9.30 -12.77 7.92
CA THR A 569 10.17 -11.62 8.13
C THR A 569 9.33 -10.37 8.38
N THR A 570 9.85 -9.48 9.22
CA THR A 570 9.31 -8.13 9.39
C THR A 570 10.37 -7.09 9.09
N SER A 571 9.94 -5.92 8.66
CA SER A 571 10.77 -4.74 8.50
C SER A 571 10.05 -3.53 9.04
N LEU A 572 10.84 -2.61 9.60
CA LEU A 572 10.31 -1.54 10.42
C LEU A 572 11.00 -0.22 10.08
N GLY A 573 10.21 0.83 9.90
CA GLY A 573 10.67 2.20 9.69
C GLY A 573 10.38 3.11 10.88
N TRP A 574 11.29 4.05 11.13
CA TRP A 574 11.22 5.03 12.21
C TRP A 574 11.11 4.39 13.61
N TYR A 575 10.06 4.72 14.37
CA TYR A 575 9.91 4.39 15.79
C TYR A 575 8.80 3.36 15.98
N ALA A 576 8.95 2.19 15.34
CA ALA A 576 7.86 1.25 15.11
C ALA A 576 6.66 1.92 14.44
N THR A 577 6.90 2.75 13.43
CA THR A 577 5.86 3.54 12.76
C THR A 577 5.42 2.87 11.47
N LYS A 578 6.38 2.56 10.58
CA LYS A 578 6.12 1.90 9.30
C LYS A 578 6.44 0.42 9.42
N HIS A 579 5.62 -0.44 8.83
CA HIS A 579 5.76 -1.88 8.94
C HIS A 579 5.56 -2.54 7.59
N ALA A 580 6.40 -3.53 7.29
CA ALA A 580 6.23 -4.45 6.18
C ALA A 580 6.50 -5.89 6.66
N ILE A 581 5.64 -6.83 6.29
CA ILE A 581 5.71 -8.24 6.69
C ILE A 581 5.67 -9.10 5.42
N GLY A 582 6.43 -10.20 5.41
CA GLY A 582 6.38 -11.22 4.37
C GLY A 582 6.32 -12.64 4.94
N VAL A 583 5.55 -13.51 4.26
CA VAL A 583 5.49 -14.95 4.54
C VAL A 583 6.04 -15.73 3.36
N TYR A 584 6.89 -16.72 3.64
CA TYR A 584 7.66 -17.45 2.64
C TYR A 584 7.62 -18.96 2.89
N SER A 585 7.75 -19.76 1.83
CA SER A 585 7.99 -21.21 1.93
C SER A 585 8.63 -21.75 0.67
N ALA A 586 9.31 -22.89 0.74
CA ALA A 586 9.76 -23.63 -0.44
C ALA A 586 8.60 -24.35 -1.16
N PHE A 587 7.42 -24.46 -0.53
CA PHE A 587 6.22 -24.97 -1.18
C PHE A 587 5.38 -23.83 -1.79
N PRO A 588 4.70 -24.09 -2.92
CA PRO A 588 3.91 -23.08 -3.59
C PRO A 588 2.68 -22.67 -2.75
N PRO A 589 2.20 -21.43 -2.89
CA PRO A 589 1.07 -20.93 -2.15
C PRO A 589 -0.24 -21.54 -2.65
N ALA A 590 -1.21 -21.72 -1.74
CA ALA A 590 -2.53 -22.23 -2.08
C ALA A 590 -3.41 -21.19 -2.78
N ARG A 591 -3.07 -19.90 -2.64
CA ARG A 591 -3.71 -18.77 -3.29
C ARG A 591 -2.63 -17.95 -4.02
N PRO A 592 -2.97 -17.24 -5.10
CA PRO A 592 -2.05 -16.29 -5.71
C PRO A 592 -1.51 -15.30 -4.67
N TYR A 593 -0.28 -14.85 -4.90
CA TYR A 593 0.34 -13.83 -4.07
C TYR A 593 -0.52 -12.58 -4.01
N ALA A 594 -0.55 -11.92 -2.86
CA ALA A 594 -1.15 -10.60 -2.72
C ALA A 594 -0.30 -9.73 -1.77
N HIS A 595 -0.07 -8.48 -2.18
CA HIS A 595 0.41 -7.41 -1.31
C HIS A 595 -0.78 -6.71 -0.65
N LEU A 596 -1.02 -7.04 0.61
CA LEU A 596 -2.16 -6.58 1.40
C LEU A 596 -1.88 -5.22 2.05
N ALA A 597 -2.86 -4.32 2.01
CA ALA A 597 -2.86 -3.05 2.73
C ALA A 597 -4.11 -2.93 3.60
N PRO A 598 -4.25 -3.77 4.65
CA PRO A 598 -5.42 -3.74 5.51
C PRO A 598 -5.50 -2.42 6.29
N ILE A 599 -6.72 -1.96 6.54
CA ILE A 599 -6.95 -0.75 7.33
C ILE A 599 -6.60 -1.02 8.79
N VAL A 600 -5.60 -0.31 9.30
CA VAL A 600 -5.20 -0.40 10.72
C VAL A 600 -6.20 0.37 11.58
N GLN A 601 -6.92 -0.36 12.43
CA GLN A 601 -7.82 0.23 13.42
C GLN A 601 -7.02 0.72 14.63
N ASN A 602 -6.61 1.98 14.60
CA ASN A 602 -5.93 2.60 15.73
C ASN A 602 -6.92 2.92 16.86
N PRO A 603 -6.60 2.60 18.12
CA PRO A 603 -7.35 3.12 19.26
C PRO A 603 -7.31 4.66 19.32
N PRO A 604 -8.18 5.31 20.11
CA PRO A 604 -8.22 6.77 20.20
C PRO A 604 -6.86 7.37 20.53
N SER A 605 -6.38 8.29 19.70
CA SER A 605 -5.09 8.94 19.86
C SER A 605 -5.07 9.88 21.07
N ARG A 606 -3.89 10.10 21.62
CA ARG A 606 -3.66 11.06 22.70
C ARG A 606 -3.08 12.35 22.12
N PRO A 607 -3.68 13.53 22.35
CA PRO A 607 -3.04 14.78 21.96
C PRO A 607 -1.68 14.94 22.65
N ALA A 608 -0.64 15.27 21.89
CA ALA A 608 0.69 15.57 22.42
C ALA A 608 0.81 17.06 22.76
N ARG A 609 1.45 17.39 23.89
CA ARG A 609 1.66 18.77 24.37
C ARG A 609 3.14 19.11 24.52
N THR A 610 3.51 20.31 24.06
CA THR A 610 4.82 20.94 24.27
C THR A 610 4.96 21.66 25.62
N GLY A 611 3.86 21.87 26.33
CA GLY A 611 3.84 22.51 27.65
C GLY A 611 2.59 22.16 28.43
N TYR A 612 2.72 22.12 29.76
CA TYR A 612 1.64 21.75 30.66
C TYR A 612 1.90 22.28 32.07
N GLN A 613 0.83 22.62 32.78
CA GLN A 613 0.85 22.92 34.20
C GLN A 613 -0.33 22.20 34.86
N GLY A 614 -0.04 21.31 35.81
CA GLY A 614 -1.08 20.56 36.51
C GLY A 614 -0.70 19.11 36.85
N PRO A 615 -1.68 18.32 37.32
CA PRO A 615 -1.46 16.93 37.71
C PRO A 615 -1.28 16.03 36.48
N ALA A 616 -0.38 15.04 36.58
CA ALA A 616 -0.14 14.02 35.58
C ALA A 616 0.35 12.71 36.22
N VAL A 617 0.51 11.66 35.42
CA VAL A 617 1.06 10.36 35.83
C VAL A 617 2.21 9.98 34.90
N ILE A 618 3.33 9.47 35.44
CA ILE A 618 4.47 9.01 34.63
C ILE A 618 4.09 7.75 33.85
N GLU A 619 4.12 7.83 32.52
CA GLU A 619 3.86 6.69 31.63
C GLU A 619 5.13 5.95 31.27
N ALA A 620 6.18 6.70 30.91
CA ALA A 620 7.43 6.18 30.36
C ALA A 620 8.55 7.21 30.55
N TYR A 621 9.81 6.77 30.52
CA TYR A 621 10.97 7.65 30.56
C TYR A 621 12.19 7.06 29.85
N THR A 622 13.12 7.92 29.48
CA THR A 622 14.48 7.56 29.07
C THR A 622 15.48 8.56 29.65
N LEU A 623 16.74 8.15 29.82
CA LEU A 623 17.82 9.00 30.31
C LEU A 623 18.99 8.93 29.34
N PRO A 624 19.26 9.97 28.53
CA PRO A 624 20.49 10.08 27.76
C PRO A 624 21.72 10.15 28.67
N TYR A 625 22.81 9.46 28.28
CA TYR A 625 24.08 9.48 29.00
C TYR A 625 25.19 10.07 28.14
N ASP A 626 26.07 10.82 28.78
CA ASP A 626 27.27 11.35 28.14
C ASP A 626 28.36 10.26 28.01
N ARG A 627 29.55 10.64 27.50
CA ARG A 627 30.68 9.71 27.38
C ARG A 627 31.38 9.40 28.71
N ALA A 628 31.16 10.19 29.76
CA ALA A 628 31.67 9.91 31.10
C ALA A 628 30.79 8.89 31.84
N GLY A 629 29.57 8.65 31.35
CA GLY A 629 28.60 7.75 31.96
C GLY A 629 27.66 8.47 32.93
N ASP A 630 27.58 9.80 32.85
CA ASP A 630 26.68 10.61 33.65
C ASP A 630 25.37 10.89 32.86
N PRO A 631 24.20 10.87 33.53
CA PRO A 631 22.93 11.15 32.88
C PRO A 631 22.82 12.66 32.56
N GLU A 632 22.60 12.99 31.29
CA GLU A 632 22.51 14.39 30.83
C GLU A 632 21.16 15.03 31.19
N ALA A 633 20.08 14.26 31.06
CA ALA A 633 18.70 14.68 31.33
C ALA A 633 17.81 13.45 31.49
N ALA A 634 16.58 13.67 31.96
CA ALA A 634 15.48 12.72 31.79
C ALA A 634 14.51 13.26 30.73
N ILE A 635 14.08 12.39 29.82
CA ILE A 635 12.95 12.65 28.93
C ILE A 635 11.80 11.78 29.43
N VAL A 636 10.72 12.42 29.87
CA VAL A 636 9.61 11.76 30.56
C VAL A 636 8.34 11.96 29.76
N SER A 637 7.62 10.86 29.54
CA SER A 637 6.26 10.86 29.02
C SER A 637 5.27 10.77 30.18
N LEU A 638 4.33 11.71 30.20
CA LEU A 638 3.36 11.89 31.27
C LEU A 638 1.96 11.91 30.67
N ILE A 639 0.99 11.34 31.37
CA ILE A 639 -0.42 11.44 30.99
C ILE A 639 -1.13 12.43 31.92
N ALA A 640 -1.63 13.51 31.34
CA ALA A 640 -2.45 14.50 32.03
C ALA A 640 -3.82 13.93 32.40
N SER A 641 -4.52 14.57 33.33
CA SER A 641 -5.84 14.13 33.82
C SER A 641 -6.93 14.07 32.74
N ASP A 642 -6.75 14.79 31.63
CA ASP A 642 -7.63 14.77 30.46
C ASP A 642 -7.23 13.75 29.38
N GLY A 643 -6.23 12.92 29.66
CA GLY A 643 -5.76 11.87 28.76
C GLY A 643 -4.72 12.33 27.73
N ALA A 644 -4.39 13.62 27.66
CA ALA A 644 -3.33 14.13 26.79
C ALA A 644 -1.94 13.66 27.26
N ARG A 645 -1.03 13.46 26.31
CA ARG A 645 0.37 13.13 26.59
C ARG A 645 1.19 14.41 26.66
N VAL A 646 1.96 14.55 27.73
CA VAL A 646 2.89 15.65 27.96
C VAL A 646 4.29 15.05 27.90
N LEU A 647 5.15 15.64 27.09
CA LEU A 647 6.56 15.28 27.02
C LEU A 647 7.37 16.36 27.72
N VAL A 648 8.22 15.96 28.66
CA VAL A 648 9.07 16.88 29.42
C VAL A 648 10.51 16.40 29.35
N ARG A 649 11.43 17.34 29.09
CA ARG A 649 12.87 17.12 29.27
C ARG A 649 13.32 17.90 30.50
N THR A 650 13.91 17.22 31.48
CA THR A 650 14.30 17.84 32.75
C THR A 650 15.70 17.41 33.20
N THR A 651 16.42 18.32 33.84
CA THR A 651 17.74 18.09 34.45
C THR A 651 17.67 18.10 35.98
N GLN A 652 16.46 18.10 36.54
CA GLN A 652 16.24 18.10 37.97
C GLN A 652 16.84 16.86 38.64
N GLN A 653 17.79 17.09 39.55
CA GLN A 653 18.52 16.03 40.26
C GLN A 653 17.60 15.11 41.06
N ALA A 654 16.53 15.65 41.66
CA ALA A 654 15.55 14.86 42.39
C ALA A 654 14.80 13.86 41.48
N VAL A 655 14.48 14.28 40.25
CA VAL A 655 13.82 13.41 39.25
C VAL A 655 14.81 12.38 38.73
N LEU A 656 16.02 12.80 38.33
CA LEU A 656 17.07 11.89 37.85
C LEU A 656 17.39 10.79 38.87
N GLY A 657 17.64 11.15 40.13
CA GLY A 657 17.91 10.17 41.19
C GLY A 657 16.77 9.17 41.36
N LYS A 658 15.51 9.64 41.32
CA LYS A 658 14.34 8.77 41.44
C LYS A 658 14.19 7.79 40.27
N LEU A 659 14.49 8.22 39.04
CA LEU A 659 14.39 7.38 37.84
C LEU A 659 15.54 6.36 37.71
N ILE A 660 16.70 6.67 38.27
CA ILE A 660 17.88 5.79 38.27
C ILE A 660 17.79 4.73 39.37
N GLU A 661 17.45 5.14 40.59
CA GLU A 661 17.52 4.28 41.78
C GLU A 661 16.19 3.60 42.13
N GLY A 662 15.07 4.12 41.64
CA GLY A 662 13.73 3.68 42.01
C GLY A 662 12.90 3.16 40.84
N ASP A 663 11.61 2.94 41.13
CA ASP A 663 10.59 2.75 40.10
C ASP A 663 9.62 3.94 40.15
N ALA A 664 9.51 4.64 39.03
CA ALA A 664 8.70 5.84 38.91
C ALA A 664 7.48 5.65 37.99
N LEU A 665 7.37 4.51 37.31
CA LEU A 665 6.28 4.26 36.37
C LEU A 665 4.94 4.19 37.12
N GLY A 666 3.97 4.95 36.61
CA GLY A 666 2.65 5.10 37.21
C GLY A 666 2.59 6.00 38.44
N LEU A 667 3.68 6.66 38.85
CA LEU A 667 3.62 7.59 39.99
C LEU A 667 2.89 8.90 39.61
N PRO A 668 2.02 9.43 40.50
CA PRO A 668 1.37 10.71 40.29
C PRO A 668 2.31 11.88 40.57
N VAL A 669 2.29 12.88 39.69
CA VAL A 669 3.14 14.08 39.76
C VAL A 669 2.34 15.35 39.48
N THR A 670 2.92 16.49 39.85
CA THR A 670 2.54 17.81 39.32
C THR A 670 3.65 18.31 38.41
N VAL A 671 3.28 18.85 37.26
CA VAL A 671 4.18 19.44 36.27
C VAL A 671 4.00 20.95 36.25
N ASP A 672 5.10 21.70 36.16
CA ASP A 672 5.11 23.15 35.89
C ASP A 672 6.30 23.49 34.97
N GLY A 673 6.04 23.65 33.68
CA GLY A 673 7.11 23.74 32.68
C GLY A 673 7.94 22.45 32.65
N ASP A 674 9.24 22.57 32.90
CA ASP A 674 10.18 21.43 32.95
C ASP A 674 10.33 20.84 34.37
N ASP A 675 9.59 21.38 35.34
CA ASP A 675 9.65 20.96 36.73
C ASP A 675 8.64 19.83 37.03
N ILE A 676 9.12 18.75 37.64
CA ILE A 676 8.28 17.59 38.00
C ILE A 676 8.37 17.33 39.51
N THR A 677 7.23 17.39 40.19
CA THR A 677 7.12 17.11 41.63
C THR A 677 6.29 15.85 41.88
N PHE A 678 6.87 14.84 42.53
CA PHE A 678 6.14 13.64 42.95
C PHE A 678 5.11 13.97 44.03
N THR A 679 3.86 13.55 43.83
CA THR A 679 2.74 13.83 44.76
C THR A 679 2.27 12.59 45.51
N GLY A 680 2.77 11.41 45.14
CA GLY A 680 2.47 10.13 45.79
C GLY A 680 3.60 9.12 45.59
N THR A 681 3.52 8.02 46.34
CA THR A 681 4.50 6.93 46.32
C THR A 681 3.98 5.65 45.67
N ASP A 682 2.67 5.55 45.50
CA ASP A 682 2.00 4.38 44.94
C ASP A 682 1.69 4.61 43.46
N SER A 683 1.84 3.55 42.67
CA SER A 683 1.49 3.56 41.26
C SER A 683 -0.04 3.65 41.09
N VAL A 684 -0.49 4.48 40.15
CA VAL A 684 -1.90 4.64 39.78
C VAL A 684 -2.09 4.32 38.30
N ASP A 685 -3.30 3.95 37.92
CA ASP A 685 -3.63 3.71 36.51
C ASP A 685 -3.46 5.00 35.68
N LEU A 686 -2.93 4.83 34.48
CA LEU A 686 -2.83 5.94 33.52
C LEU A 686 -4.24 6.42 33.12
N PRO A 687 -4.50 7.74 33.11
CA PRO A 687 -5.74 8.27 32.57
C PRO A 687 -6.01 7.75 31.15
N ALA A 688 -7.25 7.38 30.86
CA ALA A 688 -7.65 6.87 29.55
C ALA A 688 -7.40 7.93 28.46
N PRO A 689 -7.16 7.52 27.20
CA PRO A 689 -7.15 8.46 26.08
C PRO A 689 -8.47 9.23 26.00
N PRO A 690 -8.47 10.47 25.47
CA PRO A 690 -9.71 11.18 25.23
C PRO A 690 -10.58 10.43 24.21
N PRO A 691 -11.91 10.63 24.23
CA PRO A 691 -12.79 10.03 23.22
C PRO A 691 -12.35 10.41 21.80
N ALA A 692 -12.38 9.44 20.88
CA ALA A 692 -12.02 9.69 19.49
C ALA A 692 -12.92 10.79 18.89
N PRO A 693 -12.35 11.74 18.13
CA PRO A 693 -13.12 12.85 17.55
C PRO A 693 -14.06 12.40 16.43
N VAL A 694 -13.88 11.19 15.91
CA VAL A 694 -14.78 10.51 14.98
C VAL A 694 -14.98 9.07 15.47
N LEU A 695 -16.22 8.58 15.47
CA LEU A 695 -16.56 7.19 15.75
C LEU A 695 -16.99 6.51 14.44
N VAL A 696 -16.59 5.26 14.25
CA VAL A 696 -16.96 4.46 13.07
C VAL A 696 -17.65 3.17 13.52
N GLU A 697 -18.82 2.88 12.97
CA GLU A 697 -19.58 1.66 13.22
C GLU A 697 -19.97 1.00 11.89
N ARG A 698 -19.78 -0.32 11.76
CA ARG A 698 -20.23 -1.09 10.59
C ARG A 698 -21.53 -1.84 10.90
N ARG A 699 -22.51 -1.73 10.00
CA ARG A 699 -23.78 -2.49 10.02
C ARG A 699 -24.03 -3.11 8.66
N GLY A 700 -23.59 -4.36 8.48
CA GLY A 700 -23.62 -5.01 7.18
C GLY A 700 -22.87 -4.17 6.14
N PRO A 701 -23.49 -3.81 4.99
CA PRO A 701 -22.83 -2.99 3.98
C PRO A 701 -22.73 -1.50 4.33
N VAL A 702 -23.33 -1.03 5.43
CA VAL A 702 -23.39 0.39 5.82
C VAL A 702 -22.29 0.76 6.81
N THR A 703 -21.58 1.87 6.55
CA THR A 703 -20.60 2.47 7.48
C THR A 703 -21.17 3.75 8.09
N ILE A 704 -21.28 3.82 9.42
CA ILE A 704 -21.74 4.99 10.14
C ILE A 704 -20.52 5.74 10.68
N ILE A 705 -20.38 7.00 10.30
CA ILE A 705 -19.30 7.91 10.69
C ILE A 705 -19.91 9.02 11.55
N THR A 706 -19.56 9.07 12.84
CA THR A 706 -20.10 10.05 13.79
C THR A 706 -19.05 11.09 14.18
N LEU A 707 -19.29 12.37 13.89
CA LEU A 707 -18.51 13.49 14.40
C LEU A 707 -18.73 13.59 15.92
N ASN A 708 -17.67 13.44 16.71
CA ASN A 708 -17.77 13.19 18.15
C ASN A 708 -16.98 14.20 18.99
N ARG A 709 -17.41 15.47 18.95
CA ARG A 709 -16.97 16.53 19.89
C ARG A 709 -18.17 17.34 20.40
N PRO A 710 -19.19 16.70 21.01
CA PRO A 710 -20.47 17.35 21.35
C PRO A 710 -20.33 18.54 22.29
N GLN A 711 -19.32 18.53 23.18
CA GLN A 711 -18.99 19.61 24.12
C GLN A 711 -18.64 20.94 23.43
N VAL A 712 -18.22 20.90 22.17
CA VAL A 712 -17.99 22.08 21.31
C VAL A 712 -18.86 22.04 20.05
N ARG A 713 -20.01 21.35 20.12
CA ARG A 713 -20.99 21.21 19.01
C ARG A 713 -20.36 20.65 17.73
N ASN A 714 -19.50 19.65 17.88
CA ASN A 714 -18.78 18.97 16.79
C ASN A 714 -18.01 19.93 15.88
N ALA A 715 -17.44 21.00 16.45
CA ALA A 715 -16.54 21.86 15.72
C ALA A 715 -15.34 21.07 15.21
N VAL A 716 -14.91 21.33 13.98
CA VAL A 716 -13.87 20.57 13.28
C VAL A 716 -12.52 21.22 13.52
N ASN A 717 -11.63 20.49 14.20
CA ASN A 717 -10.21 20.79 14.29
C ASN A 717 -9.42 19.81 13.40
N LEU A 718 -8.09 19.94 13.32
CA LEU A 718 -7.27 19.08 12.47
C LEU A 718 -7.40 17.61 12.87
N ALA A 719 -7.42 17.29 14.17
CA ALA A 719 -7.59 15.92 14.64
C ALA A 719 -8.91 15.28 14.16
N MET A 720 -10.02 16.02 14.19
CA MET A 720 -11.29 15.53 13.64
C MET A 720 -11.25 15.38 12.12
N ALA A 721 -10.64 16.32 11.41
CA ALA A 721 -10.50 16.26 9.94
C ALA A 721 -9.67 15.04 9.51
N THR A 722 -8.52 14.81 10.14
CA THR A 722 -7.68 13.63 9.87
C THR A 722 -8.40 12.32 10.21
N ALA A 723 -9.15 12.27 11.32
CA ALA A 723 -9.92 11.09 11.67
C ALA A 723 -11.09 10.84 10.70
N LEU A 724 -11.72 11.90 10.18
CA LEU A 724 -12.77 11.79 9.17
C LEU A 724 -12.20 11.30 7.84
N GLU A 725 -11.04 11.82 7.42
CA GLU A 725 -10.35 11.36 6.22
C GLU A 725 -10.05 9.86 6.29
N ARG A 726 -9.42 9.42 7.39
CA ARG A 726 -9.12 8.00 7.62
C ARG A 726 -10.37 7.12 7.56
N ALA A 727 -11.49 7.57 8.15
CA ALA A 727 -12.75 6.83 8.14
C ALA A 727 -13.33 6.69 6.72
N LEU A 728 -13.19 7.73 5.89
CA LEU A 728 -13.67 7.72 4.51
C LEU A 728 -12.77 6.92 3.57
N ASP A 729 -11.44 7.00 3.74
CA ASP A 729 -10.48 6.17 3.00
C ASP A 729 -10.70 4.69 3.30
N ALA A 730 -10.88 4.36 4.59
CA ALA A 730 -11.25 3.02 5.02
C ALA A 730 -12.56 2.54 4.36
N PHE A 731 -13.56 3.41 4.29
CA PHE A 731 -14.83 3.11 3.64
C PHE A 731 -14.69 2.89 2.13
N ASP A 732 -13.91 3.71 1.42
CA ASP A 732 -13.70 3.56 -0.01
C ASP A 732 -12.90 2.28 -0.35
N ALA A 733 -11.96 1.89 0.52
CA ALA A 733 -11.12 0.71 0.36
C ALA A 733 -11.82 -0.62 0.70
N ASP A 734 -12.80 -0.63 1.61
CA ASP A 734 -13.50 -1.87 2.01
C ASP A 734 -14.49 -2.35 0.92
N PRO A 735 -14.22 -3.44 0.19
CA PRO A 735 -15.11 -3.92 -0.88
C PRO A 735 -16.48 -4.38 -0.37
N THR A 736 -16.62 -4.65 0.94
CA THR A 736 -17.89 -5.04 1.58
C THR A 736 -18.73 -3.83 2.00
N ALA A 737 -18.15 -2.63 1.99
CA ALA A 737 -18.85 -1.40 2.30
C ALA A 737 -19.43 -0.77 1.03
N GLN A 738 -20.73 -0.44 1.06
CA GLN A 738 -21.45 0.10 -0.08
C GLN A 738 -21.95 1.53 0.15
N VAL A 739 -22.35 1.89 1.37
CA VAL A 739 -22.92 3.21 1.69
C VAL A 739 -22.40 3.71 3.02
N ALA A 740 -22.03 4.99 3.09
CA ALA A 740 -21.66 5.65 4.33
C ALA A 740 -22.74 6.63 4.80
N ILE A 741 -22.85 6.79 6.12
CA ILE A 741 -23.66 7.83 6.76
C ILE A 741 -22.74 8.69 7.61
N VAL A 742 -22.70 10.00 7.39
CA VAL A 742 -22.07 10.95 8.30
C VAL A 742 -23.12 11.60 9.19
N THR A 743 -22.90 11.61 10.50
CA THR A 743 -23.79 12.20 11.51
C THR A 743 -23.00 12.89 12.62
N GLY A 744 -23.66 13.65 13.49
CA GLY A 744 -23.01 14.33 14.62
C GLY A 744 -23.54 13.87 15.98
N ALA A 745 -22.64 13.74 16.96
CA ALA A 745 -22.98 13.38 18.33
C ALA A 745 -23.63 14.54 19.11
N GLY A 746 -24.43 14.20 20.11
CA GLY A 746 -24.96 15.17 21.09
C GLY A 746 -26.04 16.13 20.57
N GLY A 747 -26.74 15.78 19.49
CA GLY A 747 -27.86 16.58 18.94
C GLY A 747 -27.42 17.77 18.09
N TYR A 748 -26.16 17.80 17.66
CA TYR A 748 -25.63 18.79 16.72
C TYR A 748 -24.96 18.04 15.58
N PHE A 749 -25.16 18.47 14.33
CA PHE A 749 -24.38 17.96 13.23
C PHE A 749 -22.95 18.50 13.32
N SER A 750 -22.76 19.80 13.09
CA SER A 750 -21.48 20.49 13.33
C SER A 750 -21.62 22.01 13.28
N ALA A 751 -20.91 22.69 14.17
CA ALA A 751 -20.75 24.15 14.17
C ALA A 751 -19.68 24.66 13.18
N GLY A 752 -19.02 23.77 12.43
CA GLY A 752 -17.96 24.11 11.48
C GLY A 752 -16.58 24.20 12.11
N MET A 753 -15.67 24.98 11.53
CA MET A 753 -14.28 25.06 11.99
C MET A 753 -14.17 25.51 13.46
N ASP A 754 -13.30 24.85 14.22
CA ASP A 754 -12.99 25.21 15.60
C ASP A 754 -12.18 26.52 15.64
N LEU A 755 -12.87 27.65 15.85
CA LEU A 755 -12.24 28.97 15.86
C LEU A 755 -11.22 29.16 16.99
N LYS A 756 -11.32 28.39 18.09
CA LYS A 756 -10.29 28.43 19.14
C LYS A 756 -9.02 27.73 18.69
N ALA A 757 -9.15 26.65 17.92
CA ALA A 757 -8.02 25.98 17.26
C ALA A 757 -7.39 26.88 16.20
N ALA A 758 -8.21 27.51 15.35
CA ALA A 758 -7.74 28.46 14.34
C ALA A 758 -6.96 29.64 14.94
N ALA A 759 -7.39 30.16 16.09
CA ALA A 759 -6.66 31.21 16.81
C ALA A 759 -5.26 30.78 17.30
N ARG A 760 -4.98 29.47 17.36
CA ARG A 760 -3.66 28.89 17.66
C ARG A 760 -2.87 28.51 16.39
N GLY A 761 -3.37 28.85 15.20
CA GLY A 761 -2.74 28.53 13.91
C GLY A 761 -3.15 27.18 13.32
N GLU A 762 -4.06 26.45 13.96
CA GLU A 762 -4.52 25.13 13.48
C GLU A 762 -5.62 25.29 12.41
N VAL A 763 -5.42 24.70 11.23
CA VAL A 763 -6.42 24.68 10.15
C VAL A 763 -6.83 23.23 9.89
N PRO A 764 -8.13 22.89 9.83
CA PRO A 764 -8.59 21.53 9.53
C PRO A 764 -8.44 21.23 8.04
N MET A 765 -7.19 21.06 7.58
CA MET A 765 -6.83 20.73 6.21
C MET A 765 -6.04 19.43 6.23
N THR A 766 -6.52 18.41 5.52
CA THR A 766 -5.82 17.15 5.35
C THR A 766 -5.17 17.06 3.97
N GLU A 767 -4.15 16.23 3.82
CA GLU A 767 -3.39 16.10 2.58
C GLU A 767 -4.19 15.35 1.48
N GLY A 768 -4.97 14.33 1.85
CA GLY A 768 -5.67 13.48 0.88
C GLY A 768 -7.02 14.02 0.42
N ARG A 769 -7.83 14.51 1.37
CA ARG A 769 -9.23 14.94 1.15
C ARG A 769 -9.47 16.43 1.35
N GLY A 770 -8.44 17.19 1.73
CA GLY A 770 -8.47 18.66 1.78
C GLY A 770 -9.26 19.23 2.97
N PRO A 771 -10.02 20.32 2.79
CA PRO A 771 -10.71 20.99 3.89
C PRO A 771 -11.66 20.05 4.64
N LEU A 772 -11.61 20.13 5.97
CA LEU A 772 -12.46 19.38 6.89
C LEU A 772 -12.31 17.85 6.81
N GLY A 773 -11.33 17.33 6.06
CA GLY A 773 -11.10 15.89 5.90
C GLY A 773 -12.05 15.20 4.91
N ILE A 774 -12.84 15.95 4.15
CA ILE A 774 -13.84 15.39 3.22
C ILE A 774 -14.11 16.30 2.02
N ALA A 775 -13.99 17.62 2.17
CA ALA A 775 -14.65 18.52 1.25
C ALA A 775 -13.95 18.67 -0.10
N GLY A 776 -12.64 18.45 -0.17
CA GLY A 776 -11.88 18.45 -1.43
C GLY A 776 -12.10 17.18 -2.24
N ARG A 777 -12.21 16.03 -1.57
CA ARG A 777 -12.43 14.72 -2.19
C ARG A 777 -13.41 13.89 -1.37
N PRO A 778 -14.74 14.04 -1.59
CA PRO A 778 -15.76 13.18 -0.99
C PRO A 778 -15.54 11.70 -1.37
N PRO A 779 -16.13 10.72 -0.66
CA PRO A 779 -15.95 9.31 -0.98
C PRO A 779 -16.54 8.96 -2.35
N ARG A 780 -15.97 7.95 -3.02
CA ARG A 780 -16.45 7.49 -4.34
C ARG A 780 -17.78 6.75 -4.22
N LYS A 781 -17.95 6.02 -3.12
CA LYS A 781 -19.20 5.31 -2.78
C LYS A 781 -20.26 6.29 -2.24
N PRO A 782 -21.55 5.93 -2.28
CA PRO A 782 -22.64 6.76 -1.75
C PRO A 782 -22.45 7.20 -0.29
N LEU A 783 -22.71 8.47 -0.02
CA LEU A 783 -22.64 9.12 1.29
C LEU A 783 -23.95 9.86 1.61
N ILE A 784 -24.49 9.61 2.81
CA ILE A 784 -25.67 10.28 3.34
C ILE A 784 -25.27 11.14 4.54
N ALA A 785 -25.67 12.41 4.58
CA ALA A 785 -25.61 13.21 5.80
C ALA A 785 -26.91 13.07 6.60
N ALA A 786 -26.80 12.56 7.83
CA ALA A 786 -27.90 12.54 8.80
C ALA A 786 -27.74 13.71 9.77
N VAL A 787 -28.55 14.75 9.57
CA VAL A 787 -28.40 16.06 10.23
C VAL A 787 -29.41 16.21 11.36
N GLU A 788 -28.88 16.27 12.58
CA GLU A 788 -29.61 16.72 13.78
C GLU A 788 -29.12 18.12 14.15
N GLY A 789 -30.04 19.02 14.54
CA GLY A 789 -29.68 20.37 14.94
C GLY A 789 -28.94 21.17 13.85
N PRO A 790 -28.06 22.13 14.23
CA PRO A 790 -27.36 23.00 13.29
C PRO A 790 -26.23 22.31 12.51
N ALA A 791 -26.21 22.51 11.19
CA ALA A 791 -25.10 22.29 10.26
C ALA A 791 -24.62 23.66 9.75
N LEU A 792 -23.64 24.26 10.43
CA LEU A 792 -23.22 25.64 10.19
C LEU A 792 -21.75 25.73 9.77
N ALA A 793 -21.43 26.72 8.94
CA ALA A 793 -20.09 26.95 8.40
C ALA A 793 -19.55 25.66 7.77
N GLY A 794 -18.35 25.21 8.15
CA GLY A 794 -17.81 23.91 7.74
C GLY A 794 -18.75 22.71 7.97
N GLY A 795 -19.64 22.75 8.96
CA GLY A 795 -20.66 21.71 9.15
C GLY A 795 -21.67 21.67 8.00
N CYS A 796 -22.04 22.83 7.46
CA CYS A 796 -22.84 22.91 6.24
C CYS A 796 -22.05 22.38 5.04
N GLU A 797 -20.75 22.68 4.96
CA GLU A 797 -19.88 22.20 3.88
C GLU A 797 -19.73 20.68 3.88
N ILE A 798 -19.62 20.05 5.06
CA ILE A 798 -19.64 18.59 5.20
C ILE A 798 -20.98 18.01 4.72
N ALA A 799 -22.11 18.61 5.10
CA ALA A 799 -23.42 18.14 4.65
C ALA A 799 -23.60 18.30 3.14
N LEU A 800 -23.11 19.40 2.56
CA LEU A 800 -23.13 19.66 1.12
C LEU A 800 -22.25 18.70 0.33
N ALA A 801 -21.18 18.18 0.93
CA ALA A 801 -20.31 17.17 0.35
C ALA A 801 -20.94 15.76 0.32
N ALA A 802 -22.03 15.53 1.04
CA ALA A 802 -22.79 14.27 0.97
C ALA A 802 -23.73 14.24 -0.24
N ASP A 803 -23.95 13.05 -0.79
CA ASP A 803 -24.81 12.88 -1.97
C ASP A 803 -26.28 13.10 -1.61
N LEU A 804 -26.70 12.65 -0.43
CA LEU A 804 -28.07 12.75 0.08
C LEU A 804 -28.09 13.34 1.50
N ILE A 805 -29.13 14.11 1.82
CA ILE A 805 -29.33 14.71 3.14
C ILE A 805 -30.66 14.25 3.73
N VAL A 806 -30.57 13.64 4.92
CA VAL A 806 -31.70 13.35 5.81
C VAL A 806 -31.58 14.29 7.00
N ALA A 807 -32.60 15.10 7.29
CA ALA A 807 -32.50 16.11 8.33
C ALA A 807 -33.75 16.16 9.22
N ALA A 808 -33.53 16.46 10.50
CA ALA A 808 -34.63 16.79 11.40
C ALA A 808 -35.30 18.10 10.98
N ARG A 809 -36.62 18.21 11.20
CA ARG A 809 -37.41 19.41 10.83
C ARG A 809 -36.93 20.70 11.50
N ASP A 810 -36.31 20.60 12.67
CA ASP A 810 -35.76 21.73 13.44
C ASP A 810 -34.27 22.02 13.16
N SER A 811 -33.63 21.24 12.28
CA SER A 811 -32.28 21.50 11.81
C SER A 811 -32.18 22.79 10.99
N GLN A 812 -30.97 23.37 11.00
CA GLN A 812 -30.65 24.61 10.29
C GLN A 812 -29.35 24.45 9.52
N PHE A 813 -29.30 25.00 8.31
CA PHE A 813 -28.11 24.99 7.46
C PHE A 813 -27.69 26.41 7.12
N GLY A 814 -26.39 26.70 7.14
CA GLY A 814 -25.92 28.02 6.77
C GLY A 814 -24.41 28.17 6.72
N ILE A 815 -23.97 29.21 6.02
CA ILE A 815 -22.56 29.60 5.88
C ILE A 815 -22.36 31.03 6.46
N PRO A 816 -22.25 31.16 7.79
CA PRO A 816 -22.16 32.45 8.49
C PRO A 816 -20.73 33.07 8.49
N GLU A 817 -19.81 32.54 7.69
CA GLU A 817 -18.43 32.99 7.51
C GLU A 817 -18.30 34.48 7.17
N PRO A 818 -19.14 35.08 6.28
CA PRO A 818 -19.05 36.51 5.96
C PRO A 818 -19.25 37.42 7.18
N LYS A 819 -20.06 37.00 8.17
CA LYS A 819 -20.26 37.73 9.43
C LYS A 819 -19.00 37.76 10.31
N ARG A 820 -17.98 36.96 9.97
CA ARG A 820 -16.69 36.84 10.66
C ARG A 820 -15.53 37.28 9.78
N GLY A 821 -15.81 37.90 8.63
CA GLY A 821 -14.77 38.29 7.66
C GLY A 821 -14.10 37.10 6.96
N LEU A 822 -14.77 35.95 6.91
CA LEU A 822 -14.27 34.72 6.30
C LEU A 822 -15.12 34.34 5.08
N VAL A 823 -14.66 33.35 4.32
CA VAL A 823 -15.39 32.76 3.19
C VAL A 823 -15.52 31.25 3.41
N ALA A 824 -16.68 30.67 3.08
CA ALA A 824 -16.92 29.22 3.08
C ALA A 824 -16.16 28.54 1.92
N ALA A 825 -14.84 28.46 2.09
CA ALA A 825 -13.87 27.99 1.09
C ALA A 825 -13.62 26.48 1.16
N GLY A 826 -14.22 25.77 2.12
CA GLY A 826 -14.35 24.31 2.11
C GLY A 826 -15.42 23.82 1.13
N GLY A 827 -15.82 24.66 0.17
CA GLY A 827 -16.76 24.34 -0.88
C GLY A 827 -18.21 24.77 -0.66
N GLY A 828 -18.50 25.45 0.45
CA GLY A 828 -19.86 25.93 0.74
C GLY A 828 -20.40 26.86 -0.33
N VAL A 829 -19.63 27.85 -0.78
CA VAL A 829 -20.12 28.81 -1.77
C VAL A 829 -20.40 28.16 -3.14
N TYR A 830 -19.54 27.24 -3.59
CA TYR A 830 -19.73 26.63 -4.92
C TYR A 830 -20.81 25.53 -4.88
N ARG A 831 -20.80 24.64 -3.88
CA ARG A 831 -21.80 23.55 -3.79
C ARG A 831 -23.21 24.09 -3.55
N LEU A 832 -23.36 25.22 -2.85
CA LEU A 832 -24.67 25.87 -2.75
C LEU A 832 -25.19 26.30 -4.13
N ARG A 833 -24.34 26.78 -5.03
CA ARG A 833 -24.77 27.18 -6.38
C ARG A 833 -25.15 25.97 -7.24
N GLU A 834 -24.46 24.85 -7.10
CA GLU A 834 -24.77 23.60 -7.80
C GLU A 834 -26.10 23.02 -7.34
N ARG A 835 -26.37 23.08 -6.04
CA ARG A 835 -27.49 22.35 -5.41
C ARG A 835 -28.74 23.19 -5.14
N LEU A 836 -28.67 24.52 -5.24
CA LEU A 836 -29.81 25.41 -5.00
C LEU A 836 -30.02 26.43 -6.13
N PRO A 837 -31.26 26.97 -6.26
CA PRO A 837 -31.50 28.14 -7.07
C PRO A 837 -30.56 29.29 -6.68
N ARG A 838 -29.99 29.96 -7.69
CA ARG A 838 -28.96 30.99 -7.51
C ARG A 838 -29.32 32.04 -6.46
N ASN A 839 -30.56 32.54 -6.46
CA ASN A 839 -31.02 33.55 -5.51
C ASN A 839 -31.05 33.06 -4.06
N ILE A 840 -31.38 31.78 -3.82
CA ILE A 840 -31.34 31.17 -2.49
C ILE A 840 -29.89 30.97 -2.04
N ALA A 841 -29.03 30.49 -2.93
CA ALA A 841 -27.59 30.38 -2.65
C ALA A 841 -26.98 31.76 -2.29
N MET A 842 -27.30 32.80 -3.06
CA MET A 842 -26.85 34.18 -2.77
C MET A 842 -27.41 34.72 -1.45
N GLN A 843 -28.65 34.36 -1.07
CA GLN A 843 -29.22 34.75 0.23
C GLN A 843 -28.35 34.17 1.36
N LEU A 844 -28.11 32.86 1.36
CA LEU A 844 -27.26 32.20 2.35
C LEU A 844 -25.85 32.81 2.37
N ALA A 845 -25.24 33.00 1.19
CA ALA A 845 -23.85 33.45 1.06
C ALA A 845 -23.63 34.94 1.38
N LEU A 846 -24.60 35.83 1.14
CA LEU A 846 -24.44 37.26 1.38
C LEU A 846 -24.94 37.70 2.75
N THR A 847 -26.04 37.11 3.25
CA THR A 847 -26.55 37.49 4.56
C THR A 847 -25.87 36.71 5.67
N GLY A 848 -25.38 35.50 5.39
CA GLY A 848 -24.84 34.59 6.41
C GLY A 848 -25.90 34.14 7.44
N ASP A 849 -27.19 34.26 7.11
CA ASP A 849 -28.28 33.74 7.93
C ASP A 849 -28.57 32.28 7.60
N PRO A 850 -28.80 31.41 8.58
CA PRO A 850 -29.17 30.03 8.30
C PRO A 850 -30.61 29.92 7.77
N LEU A 851 -30.88 28.88 6.99
CA LEU A 851 -32.23 28.48 6.57
C LEU A 851 -32.66 27.18 7.28
N PRO A 852 -33.95 27.03 7.62
CA PRO A 852 -34.46 25.81 8.24
C PRO A 852 -34.51 24.65 7.23
N ALA A 853 -34.32 23.42 7.71
CA ALA A 853 -34.35 22.20 6.90
C ALA A 853 -35.66 22.06 6.10
N THR A 854 -36.80 22.46 6.69
CA THR A 854 -38.11 22.43 6.03
C THR A 854 -38.13 23.28 4.75
N ARG A 855 -37.54 24.46 4.76
CA ARG A 855 -37.45 25.33 3.59
C ARG A 855 -36.46 24.79 2.56
N LEU A 856 -35.38 24.14 2.99
CA LEU A 856 -34.39 23.55 2.09
C LEU A 856 -34.89 22.26 1.43
N ALA A 857 -35.81 21.53 2.07
CA ALA A 857 -36.52 20.41 1.46
C ALA A 857 -37.41 20.87 0.29
N GLU A 858 -38.07 22.03 0.41
CA GLU A 858 -38.86 22.61 -0.70
C GLU A 858 -38.01 22.95 -1.93
N PHE A 859 -36.71 23.17 -1.74
CA PHE A 859 -35.74 23.41 -2.83
C PHE A 859 -34.99 22.16 -3.28
N GLY A 860 -35.28 20.98 -2.70
CA GLY A 860 -34.67 19.72 -3.08
C GLY A 860 -33.28 19.46 -2.49
N LEU A 861 -32.78 20.31 -1.58
CA LEU A 861 -31.49 20.08 -0.92
C LEU A 861 -31.59 18.98 0.15
N VAL A 862 -32.70 18.96 0.91
CA VAL A 862 -32.98 17.91 1.90
C VAL A 862 -33.89 16.86 1.27
N ASN A 863 -33.44 15.61 1.21
CA ASN A 863 -34.17 14.50 0.59
C ASN A 863 -35.28 13.95 1.50
N VAL A 864 -35.02 13.87 2.81
CA VAL A 864 -35.96 13.32 3.80
C VAL A 864 -35.98 14.21 5.04
N LEU A 865 -37.18 14.60 5.46
CA LEU A 865 -37.41 15.29 6.74
C LEU A 865 -37.88 14.31 7.80
N THR A 866 -37.32 14.39 9.00
CA THR A 866 -37.71 13.59 10.15
C THR A 866 -38.13 14.44 11.34
N GLU A 867 -38.76 13.81 12.33
CA GLU A 867 -38.84 14.43 13.66
C GLU A 867 -37.44 14.48 14.30
N PRO A 868 -37.19 15.40 15.25
CA PRO A 868 -35.90 15.50 15.94
C PRO A 868 -35.51 14.18 16.62
N GLY A 869 -34.24 13.80 16.48
CA GLY A 869 -33.69 12.53 16.99
C GLY A 869 -33.90 11.31 16.09
N ALA A 870 -34.54 11.46 14.94
CA ALA A 870 -34.83 10.35 14.01
C ALA A 870 -34.00 10.39 12.71
N ALA A 871 -33.11 11.37 12.51
CA ALA A 871 -32.39 11.53 11.24
C ALA A 871 -31.49 10.33 10.92
N LEU A 872 -30.75 9.80 11.90
CA LEU A 872 -29.88 8.62 11.70
C LEU A 872 -30.68 7.36 11.36
N ALA A 873 -31.83 7.15 12.01
CA ALA A 873 -32.68 5.99 11.74
C ALA A 873 -33.23 6.04 10.30
N ALA A 874 -33.73 7.19 9.85
CA ALA A 874 -34.20 7.36 8.48
C ALA A 874 -33.05 7.31 7.45
N ALA A 875 -31.85 7.77 7.80
CA ALA A 875 -30.67 7.62 6.96
C ALA A 875 -30.27 6.15 6.80
N LEU A 876 -30.41 5.32 7.83
CA LEU A 876 -30.20 3.87 7.76
C LEU A 876 -31.22 3.20 6.85
N GLU A 877 -32.50 3.59 6.92
CA GLU A 877 -33.53 3.09 6.00
C GLU A 877 -33.26 3.50 4.54
N LEU A 878 -32.75 4.71 4.32
CA LEU A 878 -32.32 5.16 3.00
C LEU A 878 -31.09 4.39 2.52
N ALA A 879 -30.09 4.17 3.38
CA ALA A 879 -28.90 3.39 3.08
C ALA A 879 -29.23 1.93 2.75
N ALA A 880 -30.19 1.32 3.46
CA ALA A 880 -30.65 -0.03 3.18
C ALA A 880 -31.23 -0.15 1.77
N ARG A 881 -32.09 0.80 1.36
CA ARG A 881 -32.62 0.85 -0.02
C ARG A 881 -31.54 1.06 -1.08
N ILE A 882 -30.51 1.83 -0.76
CA ILE A 882 -29.36 1.99 -1.67
C ILE A 882 -28.61 0.65 -1.79
N GLY A 883 -28.36 -0.04 -0.67
CA GLY A 883 -27.65 -1.32 -0.63
C GLY A 883 -28.38 -2.50 -1.28
N GLU A 884 -29.67 -2.34 -1.63
CA GLU A 884 -30.40 -3.30 -2.47
C GLU A 884 -29.98 -3.25 -3.95
N ASN A 885 -29.22 -2.23 -4.37
CA ASN A 885 -28.79 -2.05 -5.77
C ASN A 885 -27.38 -2.59 -6.01
N ALA A 886 -27.08 -2.93 -7.26
CA ALA A 886 -25.75 -3.39 -7.68
C ALA A 886 -24.65 -2.35 -7.37
N PRO A 887 -23.60 -2.70 -6.61
CA PRO A 887 -22.55 -1.76 -6.19
C PRO A 887 -21.88 -1.01 -7.35
N LEU A 888 -21.55 -1.70 -8.44
CA LEU A 888 -20.91 -1.07 -9.60
C LEU A 888 -21.84 -0.07 -10.30
N SER A 889 -23.15 -0.34 -10.33
CA SER A 889 -24.14 0.58 -10.89
C SER A 889 -24.26 1.87 -10.06
N LEU A 890 -24.17 1.76 -8.73
CA LEU A 890 -24.17 2.93 -7.83
C LEU A 890 -22.92 3.79 -8.03
N LEU A 891 -21.74 3.17 -8.10
CA LEU A 891 -20.47 3.87 -8.34
C LEU A 891 -20.49 4.62 -9.67
N ALA A 892 -20.86 3.94 -10.76
CA ALA A 892 -20.93 4.54 -12.09
C ALA A 892 -21.97 5.68 -12.13
N SER A 893 -23.16 5.46 -11.59
CA SER A 893 -24.22 6.49 -11.58
C SER A 893 -23.80 7.75 -10.84
N LYS A 894 -23.17 7.60 -9.68
CA LYS A 894 -22.63 8.73 -8.90
C LYS A 894 -21.54 9.45 -9.67
N GLN A 895 -20.56 8.72 -10.20
CA GLN A 895 -19.45 9.30 -10.96
C GLN A 895 -19.94 10.11 -12.17
N ILE A 896 -20.92 9.59 -12.93
CA ILE A 896 -21.52 10.32 -14.06
C ILE A 896 -22.17 11.63 -13.60
N ILE A 897 -22.93 11.60 -12.49
CA ILE A 897 -23.58 12.81 -11.95
C ILE A 897 -22.55 13.85 -11.50
N ASP A 898 -21.48 13.41 -10.84
CA ASP A 898 -20.45 14.33 -10.32
C ASP A 898 -19.63 14.96 -11.46
N GLU A 899 -19.28 14.18 -12.49
CA GLU A 899 -18.42 14.64 -13.57
C GLU A 899 -19.17 15.37 -14.71
N THR A 900 -20.48 15.15 -14.88
CA THR A 900 -21.22 15.67 -16.05
C THR A 900 -21.26 17.20 -16.15
N THR A 901 -21.01 17.93 -15.06
CA THR A 901 -21.10 19.39 -15.03
C THR A 901 -20.11 20.04 -16.01
N ASP A 902 -18.98 19.39 -16.26
CA ASP A 902 -17.91 19.90 -17.12
C ASP A 902 -17.95 19.33 -18.55
N TRP A 903 -18.91 18.46 -18.85
CA TRP A 903 -19.00 17.82 -20.16
C TRP A 903 -19.76 18.67 -21.19
N SER A 904 -19.22 18.74 -22.40
CA SER A 904 -19.98 19.23 -23.54
C SER A 904 -21.04 18.21 -23.99
N SER A 905 -22.14 18.68 -24.60
CA SER A 905 -23.17 17.76 -25.12
C SER A 905 -22.65 16.80 -26.19
N ALA A 906 -21.54 17.15 -26.86
CA ALA A 906 -20.90 16.32 -27.88
C ALA A 906 -20.16 15.11 -27.29
N GLU A 907 -19.58 15.26 -26.09
CA GLU A 907 -18.81 14.18 -25.44
C GLU A 907 -19.59 13.44 -24.34
N ALA A 908 -20.70 14.01 -23.86
CA ALA A 908 -21.42 13.50 -22.70
C ALA A 908 -21.88 12.04 -22.85
N PHE A 909 -22.38 11.65 -24.03
CA PHE A 909 -22.79 10.26 -24.28
C PHE A 909 -21.59 9.30 -24.27
N THR A 910 -20.46 9.70 -24.83
CA THR A 910 -19.23 8.87 -24.85
C THR A 910 -18.71 8.69 -23.43
N ARG A 911 -18.48 9.79 -22.69
CA ARG A 911 -17.96 9.71 -21.31
C ARG A 911 -18.89 8.97 -20.36
N GLN A 912 -20.21 9.23 -20.43
CA GLN A 912 -21.21 8.47 -19.69
C GLN A 912 -21.09 6.98 -19.97
N HIS A 913 -20.97 6.64 -21.25
CA HIS A 913 -20.92 5.25 -21.68
C HIS A 913 -19.65 4.57 -21.18
N ASP A 914 -18.50 5.22 -21.26
CA ASP A 914 -17.22 4.70 -20.76
C ASP A 914 -17.31 4.36 -19.26
N ILE A 915 -17.89 5.28 -18.47
CA ILE A 915 -18.10 5.06 -17.03
C ILE A 915 -19.14 3.97 -16.76
N ALA A 916 -20.29 4.01 -17.44
CA ALA A 916 -21.39 3.07 -17.23
C ALA A 916 -21.02 1.63 -17.66
N SER A 917 -20.09 1.49 -18.60
CA SER A 917 -19.68 0.19 -19.16
C SER A 917 -19.21 -0.77 -18.08
N LEU A 918 -18.44 -0.31 -17.08
CA LEU A 918 -18.00 -1.17 -15.98
C LEU A 918 -19.17 -1.88 -15.30
N ALA A 919 -20.26 -1.16 -15.05
CA ALA A 919 -21.47 -1.68 -14.42
C ALA A 919 -22.38 -2.47 -15.38
N LEU A 920 -22.51 -2.04 -16.64
CA LEU A 920 -23.48 -2.63 -17.58
C LEU A 920 -23.15 -4.06 -18.00
N PHE A 921 -21.89 -4.44 -17.92
CA PHE A 921 -21.46 -5.79 -18.30
C PHE A 921 -20.99 -6.60 -17.09
N SER A 922 -21.00 -6.09 -15.88
CA SER A 922 -20.50 -6.83 -14.70
C SER A 922 -21.26 -8.15 -14.45
N GLU A 923 -20.71 -9.03 -13.60
CA GLU A 923 -21.45 -10.22 -13.13
C GLU A 923 -22.77 -9.78 -12.46
N ASP A 924 -22.76 -8.64 -11.78
CA ASP A 924 -23.96 -8.03 -11.21
C ASP A 924 -25.01 -7.69 -12.29
N ALA A 925 -24.63 -7.20 -13.47
CA ALA A 925 -25.61 -6.95 -14.53
C ALA A 925 -26.28 -8.25 -15.01
N ALA A 926 -25.49 -9.29 -15.24
CA ALA A 926 -25.99 -10.61 -15.63
C ALA A 926 -26.89 -11.22 -14.55
N GLU A 927 -26.51 -11.09 -13.28
CA GLU A 927 -27.30 -11.51 -12.13
C GLU A 927 -28.61 -10.73 -12.03
N GLY A 928 -28.59 -9.42 -12.25
CA GLY A 928 -29.80 -8.59 -12.22
C GLY A 928 -30.84 -9.05 -13.25
N VAL A 929 -30.39 -9.33 -14.48
CA VAL A 929 -31.24 -9.88 -15.55
C VAL A 929 -31.78 -11.26 -15.17
N ARG A 930 -30.92 -12.15 -14.66
CA ARG A 930 -31.29 -13.51 -14.25
C ARG A 930 -32.29 -13.52 -13.10
N ALA A 931 -32.01 -12.78 -12.02
CA ALA A 931 -32.87 -12.66 -10.85
C ALA A 931 -34.25 -12.09 -11.21
N PHE A 932 -34.29 -11.11 -12.11
CA PHE A 932 -35.53 -10.57 -12.65
C PHE A 932 -36.34 -11.64 -13.42
N ALA A 933 -35.69 -12.39 -14.31
CA ALA A 933 -36.33 -13.48 -15.07
C ALA A 933 -36.85 -14.60 -14.15
N GLU A 934 -36.09 -14.93 -13.11
CA GLU A 934 -36.40 -15.97 -12.12
C GLU A 934 -37.32 -15.50 -10.99
N LYS A 935 -37.66 -14.20 -10.95
CA LYS A 935 -38.50 -13.56 -9.91
C LYS A 935 -37.99 -13.79 -8.48
N ARG A 936 -36.68 -13.70 -8.29
CA ARG A 936 -36.02 -13.78 -6.98
C ARG A 936 -35.24 -12.50 -6.69
N ALA A 937 -34.81 -12.34 -5.44
CA ALA A 937 -33.88 -11.28 -5.09
C ALA A 937 -32.51 -11.54 -5.76
N PRO A 938 -31.85 -10.50 -6.28
CA PRO A 938 -30.50 -10.61 -6.82
C PRO A 938 -29.48 -10.77 -5.69
N VAL A 939 -28.35 -11.42 -6.01
CA VAL A 939 -27.19 -11.53 -5.12
C VAL A 939 -26.02 -10.79 -5.75
N TRP A 940 -25.73 -9.59 -5.26
CA TRP A 940 -24.64 -8.77 -5.79
C TRP A 940 -23.28 -9.22 -5.27
N HIS A 941 -22.32 -9.36 -6.18
CA HIS A 941 -20.94 -9.74 -5.91
C HIS A 941 -19.97 -8.56 -6.04
N GLY A 942 -20.39 -7.45 -6.66
CA GLY A 942 -19.55 -6.24 -6.79
C GLY A 942 -18.40 -6.39 -7.79
N ARG A 943 -18.55 -7.27 -8.79
CA ARG A 943 -17.58 -7.57 -9.84
C ARG A 943 -18.26 -7.79 -11.18
#